data_AF-A0AAP0RPL0-F1
#
_entry.id   AF-A0AAP0RPL0-F1
#
_cell.length_a   1.000
_cell.length_b   1.000
_cell.length_c   1.000
_cell.angle_alpha   90.00
_cell.angle_beta   90.00
_cell.angle_gamma   90.00
#
_symmetry.space_group_name_H-M   'P 1'
#
loop_
_entity.id
_entity.type
_entity.pdbx_description
1 polymer ?
#
loop_
_entity_poly.entity_id
_entity_poly.type
_entity_poly.pdbx_seq_one_letter_code
_entity_poly.pdbx_strand_id
1 'polypeptide(L)'
;MSTFYSCSFEAYQDTLYTHSLRQFYRECDIYGTVDFIFGNAAVVFQNCNIYPRLPITGQFNTITAQGRTDPNQNTGTSIQNCTIKAASDLASSNGTTQTYLGRPWKLYSRTVFMQSFMDSFINPAGWSIWSGDFALSTLYYVISSRTYPKEIHQKTQFGGKETYHQTNKSKSSLQAWPGLSQTAITALEDCQLLAGLNMDFLLSSFETVNTTSQTLPSTQADDVQTLLSAILTNQQTCLDGLQTAASGWSATNGLSSLLSNGIKLYSVSLALFTKGWVPEKKKGMMTWQPRRNHVTFRNGPLPLKMSSQNLAIYESVRRRKLLQTSDDEVLVSDIVVVSQDGSGNFTTISDAVNAAPINNNGSTGYFLIYVTAGIYEEYVSIAKSKKYLMMIGDGINQTIITGNRSVADGSTTFNSSTFAVVATGFVAVNITIRNTAGAVKNQAVALRNGADLSTFYSCSFEAYQDTLYAHSLRQFYRECDIYGTVDFIFGNAAAVFQNCNLYPRLPMSWQFNAITAQGRTDPNQNTGTSIQNCTIRAADDLASSNTSIQTFLGRPWKLYSRTVYMQSYMDSLINPAGWSIWSGDFALNTSYYAEYNNTGPGSNTTNRVTWSLPAINATDAANFTVSNFLMGDNWLPQTGVPFTGGLL
;
A
#
# COMPACT_ATOMS: atom_id res chain seq x y z
N MET A 1 -9.85 39.31 -12.07
CA MET A 1 -10.12 38.07 -12.83
C MET A 1 -10.25 38.50 -14.26
N SER A 2 -9.38 38.01 -15.16
CA SER A 2 -9.44 38.36 -16.57
C SER A 2 -10.29 37.33 -17.30
N THR A 3 -11.18 37.79 -18.18
CA THR A 3 -12.12 36.93 -18.87
C THR A 3 -12.07 37.17 -20.37
N PHE A 4 -12.04 36.08 -21.15
CA PHE A 4 -11.94 36.08 -22.60
C PHE A 4 -13.08 35.23 -23.18
N TYR A 5 -13.79 35.76 -24.16
CA TYR A 5 -14.89 35.07 -24.85
C TYR A 5 -14.65 35.12 -26.36
N SER A 6 -14.92 34.01 -27.07
CA SER A 6 -14.90 33.98 -28.54
C SER A 6 -13.58 34.50 -29.14
N CYS A 7 -12.45 34.05 -28.60
CA CYS A 7 -11.10 34.49 -29.00
C CYS A 7 -10.39 33.40 -29.81
N SER A 8 -9.43 33.78 -30.66
CA SER A 8 -8.47 32.84 -31.26
C SER A 8 -7.05 33.21 -30.82
N PHE A 9 -6.27 32.21 -30.38
CA PHE A 9 -4.86 32.35 -30.02
C PHE A 9 -4.02 31.40 -30.87
N GLU A 10 -3.14 31.96 -31.69
CA GLU A 10 -2.38 31.20 -32.68
C GLU A 10 -0.89 31.51 -32.57
N ALA A 11 -0.11 30.50 -32.16
CA ALA A 11 1.33 30.50 -32.27
C ALA A 11 1.82 29.03 -32.40
N TYR A 12 3.12 28.80 -32.23
CA TYR A 12 3.71 27.47 -32.16
C TYR A 12 3.98 27.08 -30.71
N GLN A 13 5.18 27.34 -30.20
CA GLN A 13 5.53 27.08 -28.81
C GLN A 13 5.12 28.27 -27.93
N ASP A 14 4.71 27.99 -26.69
CA ASP A 14 4.40 29.02 -25.67
C ASP A 14 3.30 30.01 -26.11
N THR A 15 2.27 29.54 -26.83
CA THR A 15 1.19 30.37 -27.38
C THR A 15 0.48 31.24 -26.34
N LEU A 16 0.14 30.68 -25.18
CA LEU A 16 -0.70 31.33 -24.19
C LEU A 16 -0.07 31.24 -22.79
N TYR A 17 0.47 32.37 -22.33
CA TYR A 17 1.04 32.51 -20.99
C TYR A 17 -0.01 32.96 -19.95
N THR A 18 -0.22 32.12 -18.94
CA THR A 18 -1.21 32.31 -17.86
C THR A 18 -0.49 32.65 -16.54
N HIS A 19 -0.44 33.93 -16.17
CA HIS A 19 0.36 34.42 -15.04
C HIS A 19 -0.42 35.23 -13.98
N SER A 20 -0.04 35.05 -12.71
CA SER A 20 -0.35 35.83 -11.49
C SER A 20 -1.81 36.16 -11.12
N LEU A 21 -2.79 35.94 -11.99
CA LEU A 21 -4.21 36.26 -11.73
C LEU A 21 -5.14 35.11 -12.11
N ARG A 22 -6.37 35.13 -11.59
CA ARG A 22 -7.44 34.21 -12.04
C ARG A 22 -7.85 34.56 -13.46
N GLN A 23 -7.85 33.58 -14.35
CA GLN A 23 -8.19 33.78 -15.76
C GLN A 23 -9.29 32.79 -16.19
N PHE A 24 -10.22 33.26 -17.04
CA PHE A 24 -11.30 32.46 -17.57
C PHE A 24 -11.41 32.66 -19.08
N TYR A 25 -11.33 31.58 -19.85
CA TYR A 25 -11.43 31.56 -21.29
C TYR A 25 -12.65 30.74 -21.66
N ARG A 26 -13.52 31.26 -22.51
CA ARG A 26 -14.68 30.52 -22.98
C ARG A 26 -14.87 30.62 -24.49
N GLU A 27 -15.20 29.50 -25.12
CA GLU A 27 -15.48 29.45 -26.57
C GLU A 27 -14.31 30.01 -27.39
N CYS A 28 -13.08 29.74 -26.95
CA CYS A 28 -11.87 30.20 -27.62
C CYS A 28 -11.22 29.06 -28.42
N ASP A 29 -10.56 29.41 -29.52
CA ASP A 29 -9.72 28.49 -30.29
C ASP A 29 -8.25 28.73 -29.93
N ILE A 30 -7.50 27.66 -29.64
CA ILE A 30 -6.11 27.75 -29.17
C ILE A 30 -5.24 26.79 -29.97
N TYR A 31 -4.24 27.31 -30.67
CA TYR A 31 -3.34 26.55 -31.53
C TYR A 31 -1.91 26.61 -31.00
N GLY A 32 -1.18 25.49 -31.09
CA GLY A 32 0.24 25.46 -30.74
C GLY A 32 0.88 24.09 -30.79
N THR A 33 2.16 24.01 -30.46
CA THR A 33 2.99 22.80 -30.53
C THR A 33 3.44 22.35 -29.14
N VAL A 34 4.50 22.95 -28.62
CA VAL A 34 5.11 22.61 -27.33
C VAL A 34 4.70 23.63 -26.27
N ASP A 35 4.26 23.15 -25.11
CA ASP A 35 3.90 23.92 -23.92
C ASP A 35 2.96 25.09 -24.19
N PHE A 36 2.08 24.96 -25.17
CA PHE A 36 1.45 26.14 -25.74
C PHE A 36 0.34 26.77 -24.86
N ILE A 37 -0.08 26.09 -23.80
CA ILE A 37 -0.79 26.70 -22.67
C ILE A 37 0.07 26.54 -21.41
N PHE A 38 0.75 27.59 -20.98
CA PHE A 38 1.71 27.51 -19.88
C PHE A 38 1.55 28.61 -18.83
N GLY A 39 2.20 28.44 -17.68
CA GLY A 39 2.20 29.44 -16.61
C GLY A 39 1.71 28.90 -15.27
N ASN A 40 1.57 29.79 -14.30
CA ASN A 40 1.33 29.45 -12.88
C ASN A 40 -0.01 29.98 -12.34
N ALA A 41 -0.87 30.52 -13.20
CA ALA A 41 -2.17 31.05 -12.81
C ALA A 41 -3.18 29.98 -12.36
N ALA A 42 -4.28 30.45 -11.76
CA ALA A 42 -5.53 29.70 -11.65
C ALA A 42 -6.37 30.01 -12.90
N VAL A 43 -6.38 29.11 -13.87
CA VAL A 43 -6.99 29.33 -15.18
C VAL A 43 -8.02 28.27 -15.51
N VAL A 44 -9.15 28.71 -16.08
CA VAL A 44 -10.21 27.83 -16.58
C VAL A 44 -10.44 28.13 -18.06
N PHE A 45 -10.41 27.08 -18.88
CA PHE A 45 -10.87 27.07 -20.26
C PHE A 45 -12.20 26.34 -20.29
N GLN A 46 -13.24 26.90 -20.91
CA GLN A 46 -14.57 26.30 -20.98
C GLN A 46 -15.11 26.34 -22.41
N ASN A 47 -15.59 25.21 -22.94
CA ASN A 47 -16.14 25.15 -24.31
C ASN A 47 -15.16 25.62 -25.41
N CYS A 48 -13.85 25.60 -25.14
CA CYS A 48 -12.80 25.98 -26.09
C CYS A 48 -12.48 24.83 -27.07
N ASN A 49 -11.95 25.16 -28.24
CA ASN A 49 -11.29 24.19 -29.11
C ASN A 49 -9.77 24.34 -29.01
N ILE A 50 -9.06 23.23 -28.89
CA ILE A 50 -7.61 23.18 -28.70
C ILE A 50 -7.01 22.35 -29.85
N TYR A 51 -6.09 22.97 -30.58
CA TYR A 51 -5.57 22.47 -31.84
C TYR A 51 -4.04 22.30 -31.80
N PRO A 52 -3.53 21.13 -31.36
CA PRO A 52 -2.12 20.83 -31.49
C PRO A 52 -1.70 20.82 -32.97
N ARG A 53 -0.62 21.55 -33.28
CA ARG A 53 -0.01 21.67 -34.61
C ARG A 53 1.20 20.77 -34.76
N LEU A 54 1.68 20.58 -35.98
CA LEU A 54 2.91 19.81 -36.23
C LEU A 54 4.14 20.52 -35.63
N PRO A 55 4.90 19.91 -34.69
CA PRO A 55 6.11 20.51 -34.15
C PRO A 55 7.27 20.35 -35.14
N ILE A 56 8.39 21.03 -34.85
CA ILE A 56 9.63 20.88 -35.62
C ILE A 56 10.13 19.43 -35.49
N THR A 57 10.75 18.90 -36.55
CA THR A 57 11.26 17.54 -36.63
C THR A 57 12.11 17.18 -35.39
N GLY A 58 11.77 16.08 -34.73
CA GLY A 58 12.45 15.58 -33.52
C GLY A 58 11.86 16.06 -32.19
N GLN A 59 10.85 16.93 -32.21
CA GLN A 59 10.11 17.34 -31.01
C GLN A 59 8.79 16.57 -30.87
N PHE A 60 8.27 16.56 -29.64
CA PHE A 60 6.92 16.10 -29.31
C PHE A 60 6.05 17.30 -28.90
N ASN A 61 4.73 17.18 -29.04
CA ASN A 61 3.79 18.23 -28.63
C ASN A 61 3.40 18.09 -27.15
N THR A 62 3.17 19.21 -26.49
CA THR A 62 2.60 19.30 -25.15
C THR A 62 1.57 20.42 -25.09
N ILE A 63 0.32 20.08 -24.75
CA ILE A 63 -0.75 21.08 -24.69
C ILE A 63 -0.54 22.03 -23.51
N THR A 64 -0.22 21.50 -22.34
CA THR A 64 -0.10 22.30 -21.11
C THR A 64 1.25 22.20 -20.43
N ALA A 65 1.73 23.30 -19.83
CA ALA A 65 2.91 23.34 -18.96
C ALA A 65 2.66 24.22 -17.73
N GLN A 66 2.08 23.63 -16.68
CA GLN A 66 1.67 24.39 -15.50
C GLN A 66 2.82 24.51 -14.50
N GLY A 67 3.02 25.69 -13.91
CA GLY A 67 4.18 26.06 -13.10
C GLY A 67 3.89 26.33 -11.62
N ARG A 68 2.99 25.59 -10.97
CA ARG A 68 2.69 25.73 -9.53
C ARG A 68 3.85 25.22 -8.67
N THR A 69 4.24 26.04 -7.69
CA THR A 69 5.43 25.81 -6.84
C THR A 69 5.10 25.56 -5.38
N ASP A 70 3.83 25.64 -4.96
CA ASP A 70 3.41 25.41 -3.57
C ASP A 70 2.08 24.62 -3.53
N PRO A 71 2.00 23.52 -2.76
CA PRO A 71 0.82 22.65 -2.67
C PRO A 71 -0.36 23.30 -1.96
N ASN A 72 -0.18 24.43 -1.28
CA ASN A 72 -1.23 25.21 -0.65
C ASN A 72 -1.81 26.30 -1.56
N GLN A 73 -1.13 26.63 -2.67
CA GLN A 73 -1.64 27.62 -3.64
C GLN A 73 -2.86 27.09 -4.38
N ASN A 74 -3.93 27.88 -4.48
CA ASN A 74 -5.10 27.51 -5.27
C ASN A 74 -4.92 27.91 -6.76
N THR A 75 -3.84 27.46 -7.37
CA THR A 75 -3.50 27.67 -8.79
C THR A 75 -3.52 26.36 -9.56
N GLY A 76 -3.63 26.45 -10.89
CA GLY A 76 -3.78 25.29 -11.77
C GLY A 76 -4.57 25.60 -13.03
N THR A 77 -4.45 24.73 -14.02
CA THR A 77 -5.14 24.81 -15.31
C THR A 77 -6.32 23.85 -15.32
N SER A 78 -7.49 24.34 -15.71
CA SER A 78 -8.71 23.55 -15.80
C SER A 78 -9.32 23.71 -17.19
N ILE A 79 -9.42 22.64 -17.96
CA ILE A 79 -9.96 22.62 -19.32
C ILE A 79 -11.30 21.89 -19.28
N GLN A 80 -12.41 22.56 -19.53
CA GLN A 80 -13.77 22.09 -19.24
C GLN A 80 -14.63 22.08 -20.50
N ASN A 81 -15.22 20.94 -20.83
CA ASN A 81 -16.10 20.80 -22.01
C ASN A 81 -15.45 21.28 -23.32
N CYS A 82 -14.13 21.12 -23.44
CA CYS A 82 -13.36 21.56 -24.60
C CYS A 82 -13.22 20.43 -25.64
N THR A 83 -12.88 20.79 -26.87
CA THR A 83 -12.60 19.83 -27.94
C THR A 83 -11.12 19.88 -28.31
N ILE A 84 -10.41 18.76 -28.20
CA ILE A 84 -9.00 18.64 -28.58
C ILE A 84 -8.88 17.83 -29.86
N LYS A 85 -8.45 18.48 -30.94
CA LYS A 85 -8.37 17.93 -32.30
C LYS A 85 -7.05 18.33 -32.95
N ALA A 86 -6.45 17.45 -33.74
CA ALA A 86 -5.25 17.80 -34.49
C ALA A 86 -5.56 18.95 -35.46
N ALA A 87 -4.67 19.95 -35.53
CA ALA A 87 -4.69 20.91 -36.63
C ALA A 87 -4.38 20.18 -37.95
N SER A 88 -4.73 20.79 -39.09
CA SER A 88 -4.58 20.19 -40.42
C SER A 88 -3.15 19.75 -40.75
N ASP A 89 -2.15 20.48 -40.26
CA ASP A 89 -0.72 20.17 -40.40
C ASP A 89 -0.31 18.93 -39.58
N LEU A 90 -0.83 18.76 -38.37
CA LEU A 90 -0.58 17.57 -37.56
C LEU A 90 -1.35 16.36 -38.08
N ALA A 91 -2.60 16.54 -38.50
CA ALA A 91 -3.46 15.47 -39.01
C ALA A 91 -2.88 14.80 -40.28
N SER A 92 -2.10 15.53 -41.07
CA SER A 92 -1.44 15.04 -42.29
C SER A 92 -0.10 14.33 -42.05
N SER A 93 0.39 14.24 -40.80
CA SER A 93 1.74 13.74 -40.46
C SER A 93 1.90 12.21 -40.26
N ASN A 94 0.93 11.41 -40.74
CA ASN A 94 0.91 9.93 -40.64
C ASN A 94 1.16 9.37 -39.21
N GLY A 95 0.87 10.13 -38.15
CA GLY A 95 0.89 9.65 -36.77
C GLY A 95 2.28 9.45 -36.14
N THR A 96 3.35 9.98 -36.75
CA THR A 96 4.72 9.86 -36.23
C THR A 96 5.03 10.78 -35.06
N THR A 97 4.24 11.85 -34.87
CA THR A 97 4.44 12.85 -33.81
C THR A 97 3.73 12.44 -32.52
N GLN A 98 4.50 12.35 -31.43
CA GLN A 98 3.94 12.13 -30.10
C GLN A 98 3.29 13.42 -29.58
N THR A 99 1.99 13.39 -29.26
CA THR A 99 1.29 14.54 -28.67
C THR A 99 0.77 14.23 -27.28
N TYR A 100 1.18 15.02 -26.29
CA TYR A 100 0.77 14.88 -24.89
C TYR A 100 -0.16 16.03 -24.48
N LEU A 101 -1.06 15.77 -23.53
CA LEU A 101 -1.90 16.76 -22.85
C LEU A 101 -1.09 17.79 -22.05
N GLY A 102 0.16 17.48 -21.73
CA GLY A 102 1.08 18.43 -21.13
C GLY A 102 2.28 17.79 -20.41
N ARG A 103 2.95 18.61 -19.61
CA ARG A 103 4.04 18.23 -18.70
C ARG A 103 4.15 19.17 -17.50
N PRO A 104 4.72 18.74 -16.36
CA PRO A 104 4.92 19.62 -15.21
C PRO A 104 6.08 20.60 -15.48
N TRP A 105 5.84 21.90 -15.34
CA TRP A 105 6.92 22.90 -15.39
C TRP A 105 7.55 23.14 -13.99
N LYS A 106 6.85 22.78 -12.90
CA LYS A 106 7.28 22.97 -11.48
C LYS A 106 6.77 21.83 -10.56
N LEU A 107 7.23 21.78 -9.30
CA LEU A 107 7.05 20.66 -8.35
C LEU A 107 5.60 20.35 -7.93
N TYR A 108 4.65 21.26 -8.14
CA TYR A 108 3.25 21.08 -7.73
C TYR A 108 2.27 21.41 -8.87
N SER A 109 2.74 21.32 -10.12
CA SER A 109 1.94 21.46 -11.34
C SER A 109 0.57 20.81 -11.25
N ARG A 110 -0.45 21.54 -11.69
CA ARG A 110 -1.84 21.08 -11.62
C ARG A 110 -2.57 21.41 -12.90
N THR A 111 -2.91 20.40 -13.69
CA THR A 111 -3.77 20.53 -14.88
C THR A 111 -4.88 19.49 -14.85
N VAL A 112 -6.08 19.90 -15.22
CA VAL A 112 -7.29 19.07 -15.22
C VAL A 112 -8.03 19.24 -16.55
N PHE A 113 -8.54 18.15 -17.13
CA PHE A 113 -9.37 18.16 -18.34
C PHE A 113 -10.74 17.56 -18.04
N MET A 114 -11.75 18.36 -17.73
CA MET A 114 -13.10 17.91 -17.42
C MET A 114 -13.99 17.93 -18.68
N GLN A 115 -14.79 16.89 -18.89
CA GLN A 115 -15.83 16.79 -19.92
C GLN A 115 -15.37 17.10 -21.35
N SER A 116 -14.07 16.99 -21.63
CA SER A 116 -13.48 17.39 -22.89
C SER A 116 -13.37 16.21 -23.85
N PHE A 117 -13.63 16.44 -25.13
CA PHE A 117 -13.43 15.47 -26.20
C PHE A 117 -11.95 15.48 -26.62
N MET A 118 -11.33 14.31 -26.74
CA MET A 118 -9.95 14.15 -27.20
C MET A 118 -9.91 13.15 -28.34
N ASP A 119 -9.29 13.53 -29.45
CA ASP A 119 -9.15 12.65 -30.61
C ASP A 119 -7.98 11.64 -30.42
N SER A 120 -7.96 10.60 -31.25
CA SER A 120 -7.10 9.40 -31.11
C SER A 120 -5.60 9.63 -31.25
N PHE A 121 -5.18 10.80 -31.73
CA PHE A 121 -3.76 11.16 -31.91
C PHE A 121 -3.04 11.52 -30.61
N ILE A 122 -3.77 11.71 -29.50
CA ILE A 122 -3.16 11.96 -28.19
C ILE A 122 -2.45 10.69 -27.72
N ASN A 123 -1.17 10.84 -27.37
CA ASN A 123 -0.34 9.75 -26.85
C ASN A 123 -1.04 9.09 -25.64
N PRO A 124 -1.14 7.75 -25.60
CA PRO A 124 -1.81 7.03 -24.51
C PRO A 124 -1.23 7.27 -23.10
N ALA A 125 0.05 7.61 -22.98
CA ALA A 125 0.66 8.04 -21.73
C ALA A 125 0.05 9.36 -21.20
N GLY A 126 -0.58 10.13 -22.08
CA GLY A 126 -1.29 11.38 -21.80
C GLY A 126 -0.35 12.55 -21.49
N TRP A 127 0.77 12.32 -20.82
CA TRP A 127 1.67 13.35 -20.29
C TRP A 127 3.12 13.01 -20.58
N SER A 128 3.95 14.03 -20.79
CA SER A 128 5.40 13.88 -20.91
C SER A 128 6.10 14.37 -19.64
N ILE A 129 7.35 13.96 -19.46
CA ILE A 129 8.15 14.24 -18.27
C ILE A 129 9.09 15.43 -18.57
N TRP A 130 9.22 16.35 -17.63
CA TRP A 130 10.26 17.37 -17.65
C TRP A 130 11.54 16.78 -17.05
N SER A 131 12.71 17.07 -17.61
CA SER A 131 13.98 16.49 -17.13
C SER A 131 14.20 16.79 -15.63
N GLY A 132 14.46 15.74 -14.83
CA GLY A 132 14.67 15.79 -13.37
C GLY A 132 13.60 15.06 -12.54
N ASP A 133 13.97 14.60 -11.34
CA ASP A 133 13.19 13.72 -10.44
C ASP A 133 11.88 14.33 -9.85
N PHE A 134 11.46 15.51 -10.30
CA PHE A 134 10.28 16.24 -9.77
C PHE A 134 8.92 15.70 -10.25
N ALA A 135 8.93 14.64 -11.07
CA ALA A 135 7.73 14.11 -11.73
C ALA A 135 6.81 13.29 -10.81
N LEU A 136 7.29 12.85 -9.64
CA LEU A 136 6.55 11.94 -8.75
C LEU A 136 5.65 12.66 -7.72
N SER A 137 5.80 13.97 -7.53
CA SER A 137 5.03 14.74 -6.53
C SER A 137 3.80 15.46 -7.09
N THR A 138 3.50 15.29 -8.39
CA THR A 138 2.91 16.38 -9.16
C THR A 138 1.77 15.96 -10.09
N LEU A 139 0.83 15.11 -9.66
CA LEU A 139 -0.19 14.60 -10.60
C LEU A 139 -1.57 14.50 -9.95
N TYR A 140 -2.37 15.57 -10.08
CA TYR A 140 -3.81 15.56 -9.77
C TYR A 140 -4.60 15.58 -11.07
N TYR A 141 -4.97 14.40 -11.57
CA TYR A 141 -5.76 14.23 -12.77
C TYR A 141 -7.24 14.10 -12.44
N VAL A 142 -8.11 14.90 -13.08
CA VAL A 142 -9.53 14.57 -13.23
C VAL A 142 -9.88 14.69 -14.69
N ILE A 143 -10.09 13.53 -15.35
CA ILE A 143 -10.73 13.46 -16.66
C ILE A 143 -12.15 12.96 -16.44
N SER A 144 -13.06 13.92 -16.20
CA SER A 144 -14.49 13.64 -16.11
C SER A 144 -15.06 13.54 -17.52
N SER A 145 -14.86 12.43 -18.22
CA SER A 145 -15.80 12.06 -19.28
C SER A 145 -16.75 11.01 -18.68
N ARG A 146 -18.02 10.99 -19.09
CA ARG A 146 -18.96 9.94 -18.66
C ARG A 146 -18.54 8.53 -19.14
N THR A 147 -17.54 8.45 -20.02
CA THR A 147 -17.04 7.24 -20.68
C THR A 147 -15.57 6.94 -20.37
N TYR A 148 -14.75 7.96 -20.12
CA TYR A 148 -13.29 7.86 -20.09
C TYR A 148 -12.67 7.25 -18.83
N PRO A 149 -13.22 7.39 -17.61
CA PRO A 149 -12.70 6.67 -16.44
C PRO A 149 -12.86 5.15 -16.59
N LYS A 150 -13.91 4.70 -17.29
CA LYS A 150 -14.07 3.29 -17.67
C LYS A 150 -12.99 2.88 -18.68
N GLU A 151 -12.69 3.73 -19.66
CA GLU A 151 -11.63 3.49 -20.65
C GLU A 151 -10.21 3.54 -20.04
N ILE A 152 -9.91 4.45 -19.10
CA ILE A 152 -8.64 4.46 -18.37
C ILE A 152 -8.55 3.20 -17.53
N HIS A 153 -9.58 2.85 -16.76
CA HIS A 153 -9.54 1.64 -15.94
C HIS A 153 -9.40 0.38 -16.81
N GLN A 154 -10.02 0.36 -17.99
CA GLN A 154 -9.76 -0.64 -19.04
C GLN A 154 -8.31 -0.59 -19.54
N LYS A 155 -7.74 0.58 -19.87
CA LYS A 155 -6.34 0.72 -20.32
C LYS A 155 -5.36 0.33 -19.22
N THR A 156 -5.65 0.60 -17.97
CA THR A 156 -4.92 0.15 -16.79
C THR A 156 -4.99 -1.37 -16.69
N GLN A 157 -6.16 -1.96 -16.93
CA GLN A 157 -6.33 -3.41 -17.06
C GLN A 157 -5.52 -3.98 -18.24
N PHE A 158 -5.48 -3.30 -19.39
CA PHE A 158 -4.66 -3.69 -20.55
C PHE A 158 -3.16 -3.59 -20.24
N GLY A 159 -2.69 -2.50 -19.64
CA GLY A 159 -1.28 -2.35 -19.21
C GLY A 159 -0.88 -3.35 -18.13
N GLY A 160 -1.81 -3.69 -17.23
CA GLY A 160 -1.67 -4.79 -16.28
C GLY A 160 -1.53 -6.14 -16.97
N LYS A 161 -2.38 -6.41 -17.98
CA LYS A 161 -2.27 -7.61 -18.83
C LYS A 161 -0.93 -7.66 -19.57
N GLU A 162 -0.46 -6.54 -20.14
CA GLU A 162 0.84 -6.48 -20.81
C GLU A 162 1.99 -6.77 -19.83
N THR A 163 1.97 -6.17 -18.64
CA THR A 163 2.96 -6.44 -17.59
C THR A 163 2.94 -7.92 -17.18
N TYR A 164 1.75 -8.49 -16.99
CA TYR A 164 1.56 -9.91 -16.69
C TYR A 164 2.03 -10.83 -17.83
N HIS A 165 1.75 -10.49 -19.08
CA HIS A 165 2.21 -11.25 -20.23
C HIS A 165 3.73 -11.18 -20.40
N GLN A 166 4.34 -10.00 -20.21
CA GLN A 166 5.79 -9.85 -20.32
C GLN A 166 6.54 -10.57 -19.20
N THR A 167 6.03 -10.53 -17.96
CA THR A 167 6.58 -11.29 -16.81
C THR A 167 6.40 -12.80 -16.96
N ASN A 168 5.33 -13.26 -17.62
CA ASN A 168 5.17 -14.68 -17.97
C ASN A 168 6.04 -15.10 -19.16
N LYS A 169 6.21 -14.23 -20.15
CA LYS A 169 7.09 -14.49 -21.30
C LYS A 169 8.56 -14.54 -20.88
N SER A 170 8.97 -13.71 -19.91
CA SER A 170 10.30 -13.84 -19.32
C SER A 170 10.45 -15.20 -18.63
N LYS A 171 9.41 -15.76 -17.97
CA LYS A 171 9.44 -17.12 -17.39
C LYS A 171 9.63 -18.25 -18.40
N SER A 172 8.87 -18.27 -19.50
CA SER A 172 9.11 -19.28 -20.55
C SER A 172 10.50 -19.13 -21.19
N SER A 173 11.09 -17.94 -21.09
CA SER A 173 12.46 -17.64 -21.51
C SER A 173 13.50 -17.83 -20.40
N LEU A 174 13.13 -18.03 -19.12
CA LEU A 174 14.05 -18.22 -17.99
C LEU A 174 14.86 -19.51 -18.13
N GLN A 175 14.29 -20.53 -18.77
CA GLN A 175 15.00 -21.76 -19.15
C GLN A 175 15.97 -21.56 -20.33
N ALA A 176 15.95 -20.39 -20.99
CA ALA A 176 16.66 -20.12 -22.24
C ALA A 176 17.66 -18.95 -22.16
N TRP A 177 17.80 -18.26 -21.02
CA TRP A 177 18.76 -17.15 -20.85
C TRP A 177 19.99 -17.61 -20.04
N PRO A 178 21.08 -18.03 -20.67
CA PRO A 178 22.33 -18.29 -19.96
C PRO A 178 22.85 -16.97 -19.34
N GLY A 179 22.99 -16.92 -18.01
CA GLY A 179 23.70 -15.85 -17.29
C GLY A 179 22.92 -15.05 -16.22
N LEU A 180 21.66 -15.38 -15.89
CA LEU A 180 20.93 -14.71 -14.80
C LEU A 180 21.40 -15.20 -13.42
N SER A 181 21.55 -14.28 -12.45
CA SER A 181 21.81 -14.64 -11.05
C SER A 181 20.57 -15.24 -10.40
N GLN A 182 20.75 -16.08 -9.37
CA GLN A 182 19.63 -16.67 -8.64
C GLN A 182 18.70 -15.61 -8.04
N THR A 183 19.26 -14.52 -7.51
CA THR A 183 18.50 -13.39 -6.97
C THR A 183 17.67 -12.68 -8.05
N ALA A 184 18.18 -12.57 -9.29
CA ALA A 184 17.43 -12.02 -10.40
C ALA A 184 16.27 -12.92 -10.84
N ILE A 185 16.47 -14.25 -10.82
CA ILE A 185 15.40 -15.23 -11.06
C ILE A 185 14.31 -15.07 -9.99
N THR A 186 14.68 -15.03 -8.72
CA THR A 186 13.73 -14.87 -7.61
C THR A 186 12.99 -13.51 -7.68
N ALA A 187 13.67 -12.42 -8.02
CA ALA A 187 13.01 -11.12 -8.23
C ALA A 187 11.97 -11.16 -9.38
N LEU A 188 12.25 -11.90 -10.46
CA LEU A 188 11.28 -12.09 -11.55
C LEU A 188 10.09 -12.96 -11.13
N GLU A 189 10.31 -13.98 -10.30
CA GLU A 189 9.23 -14.79 -9.71
C GLU A 189 8.35 -13.97 -8.77
N ASP A 190 8.95 -13.10 -7.95
CA ASP A 190 8.23 -12.16 -7.10
C ASP A 190 7.35 -11.23 -7.95
N CYS A 191 7.92 -10.64 -9.01
CA CYS A 191 7.18 -9.83 -9.98
C CYS A 191 6.01 -10.58 -10.63
N GLN A 192 6.18 -11.86 -10.96
CA GLN A 192 5.13 -12.68 -11.55
C GLN A 192 3.95 -12.86 -10.59
N LEU A 193 4.24 -13.19 -9.33
CA LEU A 193 3.22 -13.32 -8.28
C LEU A 193 2.45 -12.01 -8.11
N LEU A 194 3.18 -10.90 -7.99
CA LEU A 194 2.63 -9.56 -7.78
C LEU A 194 1.77 -9.11 -8.98
N ALA A 195 2.22 -9.38 -10.22
CA ALA A 195 1.44 -9.10 -11.42
C ALA A 195 0.14 -9.94 -11.46
N GLY A 196 0.20 -11.21 -11.04
CA GLY A 196 -0.98 -12.07 -10.94
C GLY A 196 -1.99 -11.60 -9.88
N LEU A 197 -1.54 -10.99 -8.79
CA LEU A 197 -2.41 -10.34 -7.80
C LEU A 197 -3.02 -9.04 -8.36
N ASN A 198 -2.21 -8.23 -9.04
CA ASN A 198 -2.67 -6.98 -9.66
C ASN A 198 -3.81 -7.21 -10.65
N MET A 199 -3.74 -8.30 -11.42
CA MET A 199 -4.82 -8.66 -12.35
C MET A 199 -6.15 -8.92 -11.64
N ASP A 200 -6.14 -9.66 -10.54
CA ASP A 200 -7.35 -9.91 -9.74
C ASP A 200 -7.90 -8.61 -9.14
N PHE A 201 -7.01 -7.77 -8.60
CA PHE A 201 -7.38 -6.50 -7.98
C PHE A 201 -7.98 -5.52 -9.01
N LEU A 202 -7.42 -5.46 -10.21
CA LEU A 202 -7.93 -4.62 -11.30
C LEU A 202 -9.30 -5.12 -11.79
N LEU A 203 -9.47 -6.43 -11.94
CA LEU A 203 -10.74 -7.04 -12.34
C LEU A 203 -11.84 -6.72 -11.33
N SER A 204 -11.60 -6.98 -10.03
CA SER A 204 -12.57 -6.70 -8.97
C SER A 204 -12.90 -5.20 -8.84
N SER A 205 -11.87 -4.35 -8.96
CA SER A 205 -12.06 -2.89 -8.98
C SER A 205 -12.92 -2.47 -10.17
N PHE A 206 -12.71 -3.08 -11.35
CA PHE A 206 -13.45 -2.74 -12.57
C PHE A 206 -14.90 -3.14 -12.49
N GLU A 207 -15.17 -4.37 -12.05
CA GLU A 207 -16.53 -4.87 -11.86
C GLU A 207 -17.33 -3.94 -10.95
N THR A 208 -16.73 -3.52 -9.83
CA THR A 208 -17.37 -2.60 -8.86
C THR A 208 -17.62 -1.22 -9.46
N VAL A 209 -16.60 -0.61 -10.07
CA VAL A 209 -16.71 0.74 -10.68
C VAL A 209 -17.67 0.75 -11.87
N ASN A 210 -17.78 -0.35 -12.61
CA ASN A 210 -18.64 -0.41 -13.78
C ASN A 210 -20.15 -0.42 -13.44
N THR A 211 -20.51 -0.76 -12.20
CA THR A 211 -21.92 -0.81 -11.75
C THR A 211 -22.62 0.55 -11.73
N THR A 212 -21.87 1.65 -11.62
CA THR A 212 -22.45 2.99 -11.50
C THR A 212 -21.54 4.07 -12.09
N SER A 213 -22.17 5.15 -12.55
CA SER A 213 -21.49 6.39 -12.98
C SER A 213 -21.52 7.48 -11.90
N GLN A 214 -21.97 7.14 -10.68
CA GLN A 214 -22.01 8.01 -9.50
C GLN A 214 -21.02 7.54 -8.43
N THR A 215 -20.93 8.25 -7.31
CA THR A 215 -20.12 7.84 -6.15
C THR A 215 -20.57 6.49 -5.60
N LEU A 216 -19.61 5.68 -5.12
CA LEU A 216 -19.86 4.38 -4.50
C LEU A 216 -20.30 4.55 -3.03
N PRO A 217 -21.02 3.57 -2.45
CA PRO A 217 -21.11 3.41 -1.01
C PRO A 217 -19.72 3.42 -0.36
N SER A 218 -19.59 3.95 0.85
CA SER A 218 -18.29 4.14 1.51
C SER A 218 -17.47 2.85 1.64
N THR A 219 -18.14 1.72 1.90
CA THR A 219 -17.48 0.40 2.02
C THR A 219 -16.89 -0.05 0.70
N GLN A 220 -17.67 -0.04 -0.38
CA GLN A 220 -17.21 -0.36 -1.73
C GLN A 220 -16.14 0.61 -2.22
N ALA A 221 -16.28 1.90 -1.86
CA ALA A 221 -15.31 2.92 -2.21
C ALA A 221 -13.94 2.62 -1.58
N ASP A 222 -13.91 2.29 -0.29
CA ASP A 222 -12.68 1.93 0.41
C ASP A 222 -12.10 0.59 -0.06
N ASP A 223 -12.94 -0.41 -0.36
CA ASP A 223 -12.48 -1.68 -0.95
C ASP A 223 -11.71 -1.44 -2.26
N VAL A 224 -12.30 -0.68 -3.20
CA VAL A 224 -11.64 -0.38 -4.47
C VAL A 224 -10.40 0.50 -4.27
N GLN A 225 -10.44 1.49 -3.37
CA GLN A 225 -9.26 2.30 -3.06
C GLN A 225 -8.12 1.45 -2.49
N THR A 226 -8.44 0.48 -1.63
CA THR A 226 -7.49 -0.47 -1.03
C THR A 226 -6.85 -1.36 -2.11
N LEU A 227 -7.65 -1.90 -3.03
CA LEU A 227 -7.17 -2.72 -4.15
C LEU A 227 -6.25 -1.92 -5.09
N LEU A 228 -6.65 -0.71 -5.49
CA LEU A 228 -5.83 0.18 -6.33
C LEU A 228 -4.54 0.62 -5.60
N SER A 229 -4.61 0.83 -4.29
CA SER A 229 -3.43 1.13 -3.48
C SER A 229 -2.46 -0.06 -3.45
N ALA A 230 -2.96 -1.28 -3.31
CA ALA A 230 -2.17 -2.50 -3.34
C ALA A 230 -1.52 -2.76 -4.71
N ILE A 231 -2.19 -2.41 -5.82
CA ILE A 231 -1.62 -2.51 -7.16
C ILE A 231 -0.35 -1.66 -7.30
N LEU A 232 -0.40 -0.41 -6.82
CA LEU A 232 0.77 0.47 -6.78
C LEU A 232 1.89 -0.11 -5.92
N THR A 233 1.55 -0.63 -4.74
CA THR A 233 2.52 -1.29 -3.85
C THR A 233 3.20 -2.47 -4.53
N ASN A 234 2.41 -3.39 -5.10
CA ASN A 234 2.91 -4.57 -5.80
C ASN A 234 3.84 -4.20 -6.96
N GLN A 235 3.46 -3.17 -7.73
CA GLN A 235 4.26 -2.67 -8.85
C GLN A 235 5.60 -2.08 -8.37
N GLN A 236 5.58 -1.32 -7.27
CA GLN A 236 6.78 -0.76 -6.67
C GLN A 236 7.69 -1.85 -6.11
N THR A 237 7.14 -2.85 -5.40
CA THR A 237 7.92 -3.98 -4.85
C THR A 237 8.63 -4.74 -5.96
N CYS A 238 7.95 -5.01 -7.08
CA CYS A 238 8.56 -5.63 -8.24
C CYS A 238 9.71 -4.78 -8.81
N LEU A 239 9.50 -3.46 -8.97
CA LEU A 239 10.54 -2.56 -9.46
C LEU A 239 11.76 -2.52 -8.51
N ASP A 240 11.54 -2.39 -7.21
CA ASP A 240 12.60 -2.35 -6.20
C ASP A 240 13.41 -3.65 -6.17
N GLY A 241 12.71 -4.81 -6.23
CA GLY A 241 13.34 -6.13 -6.26
C GLY A 241 14.22 -6.32 -7.49
N LEU A 242 13.73 -5.91 -8.67
CA LEU A 242 14.51 -5.95 -9.90
C LEU A 242 15.70 -5.01 -9.85
N GLN A 243 15.55 -3.77 -9.38
CA GLN A 243 16.66 -2.82 -9.27
C GLN A 243 17.75 -3.32 -8.32
N THR A 244 17.35 -3.96 -7.21
CA THR A 244 18.29 -4.56 -6.25
C THR A 244 19.03 -5.76 -6.85
N ALA A 245 18.36 -6.57 -7.67
CA ALA A 245 18.96 -7.70 -8.36
C ALA A 245 19.75 -7.32 -9.64
N ALA A 246 19.50 -6.13 -10.20
CA ALA A 246 19.95 -5.67 -11.52
C ALA A 246 21.43 -5.26 -11.61
N SER A 247 22.20 -5.29 -10.52
CA SER A 247 23.64 -4.97 -10.49
C SER A 247 24.51 -5.73 -11.50
N GLY A 248 23.95 -6.72 -12.24
CA GLY A 248 24.64 -7.49 -13.27
C GLY A 248 23.87 -7.74 -14.59
N TRP A 249 22.79 -7.01 -14.94
CA TRP A 249 22.00 -7.32 -16.15
C TRP A 249 21.53 -6.10 -16.96
N SER A 250 21.92 -6.02 -18.24
CA SER A 250 21.60 -4.89 -19.13
C SER A 250 20.17 -4.90 -19.72
N ALA A 251 19.45 -6.03 -19.66
CA ALA A 251 18.08 -6.13 -20.21
C ALA A 251 16.98 -5.61 -19.26
N THR A 252 17.38 -5.14 -18.06
CA THR A 252 16.50 -4.53 -17.05
C THR A 252 15.89 -3.20 -17.50
N ASN A 253 16.50 -2.52 -18.49
CA ASN A 253 16.01 -1.23 -18.98
C ASN A 253 14.60 -1.30 -19.60
N GLY A 254 14.29 -2.39 -20.32
CA GLY A 254 12.97 -2.57 -20.95
C GLY A 254 11.86 -2.83 -19.93
N LEU A 255 12.09 -3.73 -18.99
CA LEU A 255 11.10 -4.07 -17.95
C LEU A 255 10.97 -2.95 -16.92
N SER A 256 12.06 -2.31 -16.49
CA SER A 256 12.02 -1.22 -15.51
C SER A 256 11.27 0.00 -16.05
N SER A 257 11.44 0.33 -17.33
CA SER A 257 10.69 1.41 -17.97
C SER A 257 9.20 1.09 -18.10
N LEU A 258 8.84 -0.15 -18.47
CA LEU A 258 7.45 -0.61 -18.46
C LEU A 258 6.85 -0.52 -17.06
N LEU A 259 7.55 -1.01 -16.04
CA LEU A 259 7.08 -1.00 -14.66
C LEU A 259 6.88 0.44 -14.16
N SER A 260 7.84 1.32 -14.42
CA SER A 260 7.74 2.75 -14.08
C SER A 260 6.55 3.43 -14.76
N ASN A 261 6.30 3.13 -16.05
CA ASN A 261 5.13 3.64 -16.75
C ASN A 261 3.83 3.06 -16.19
N GLY A 262 3.82 1.78 -15.82
CA GLY A 262 2.70 1.14 -15.10
C GLY A 262 2.38 1.83 -13.78
N ILE A 263 3.39 2.17 -12.97
CA ILE A 263 3.21 2.92 -11.71
C ILE A 263 2.49 4.25 -11.97
N LYS A 264 2.91 5.00 -12.99
CA LYS A 264 2.26 6.27 -13.37
C LYS A 264 0.79 6.06 -13.74
N LEU A 265 0.49 5.04 -14.54
CA LEU A 265 -0.89 4.72 -14.93
C LEU A 265 -1.75 4.33 -13.73
N TYR A 266 -1.25 3.48 -12.84
CA TYR A 266 -1.98 3.10 -11.62
C TYR A 266 -2.20 4.27 -10.68
N SER A 267 -1.22 5.19 -10.58
CA SER A 267 -1.32 6.43 -9.80
C SER A 267 -2.41 7.34 -10.36
N VAL A 268 -2.48 7.51 -11.69
CA VAL A 268 -3.55 8.24 -12.35
C VAL A 268 -4.91 7.60 -12.03
N SER A 269 -5.03 6.28 -12.17
CA SER A 269 -6.28 5.56 -11.95
C SER A 269 -6.75 5.67 -10.49
N LEU A 270 -5.83 5.57 -9.52
CA LEU A 270 -6.13 5.78 -8.12
C LEU A 270 -6.58 7.22 -7.82
N ALA A 271 -5.90 8.22 -8.39
CA ALA A 271 -6.29 9.62 -8.24
C ALA A 271 -7.68 9.90 -8.84
N LEU A 272 -7.97 9.36 -10.03
CA LEU A 272 -9.28 9.48 -10.68
C LEU A 272 -10.36 8.79 -9.86
N PHE A 273 -10.08 7.59 -9.35
CA PHE A 273 -11.00 6.85 -8.51
C PHE A 273 -11.36 7.63 -7.24
N THR A 274 -10.36 8.15 -6.52
CA THR A 274 -10.58 8.92 -5.28
C THR A 274 -11.32 10.23 -5.49
N LYS A 275 -11.31 10.80 -6.70
CA LYS A 275 -12.08 12.00 -7.04
C LYS A 275 -13.45 11.72 -7.65
N GLY A 276 -13.60 10.62 -8.38
CA GLY A 276 -14.81 10.30 -9.12
C GLY A 276 -15.80 9.40 -8.38
N TRP A 277 -15.31 8.45 -7.57
CA TRP A 277 -16.15 7.41 -6.95
C TRP A 277 -16.17 7.44 -5.44
N VAL A 278 -15.19 8.08 -4.77
CA VAL A 278 -15.19 8.20 -3.31
C VAL A 278 -16.09 9.38 -2.88
N PRO A 279 -17.10 9.17 -2.01
CA PRO A 279 -17.94 10.25 -1.50
C PRO A 279 -17.11 11.35 -0.81
N GLU A 280 -17.46 12.62 -1.04
CA GLU A 280 -16.87 13.70 -0.27
C GLU A 280 -17.22 13.55 1.22
N LYS A 281 -16.20 13.44 2.07
CA LYS A 281 -16.41 13.48 3.52
C LYS A 281 -16.98 14.85 3.90
N LYS A 282 -18.26 14.92 4.26
CA LYS A 282 -18.87 16.16 4.81
C LYS A 282 -18.07 16.57 6.04
N LYS A 283 -17.40 17.73 5.97
CA LYS A 283 -16.78 18.36 7.15
C LYS A 283 -17.89 18.61 8.18
N GLY A 284 -17.84 17.91 9.32
CA GLY A 284 -18.75 18.16 10.45
C GLY A 284 -19.83 17.11 10.73
N MET A 285 -19.81 15.91 10.14
CA MET A 285 -20.71 14.81 10.54
C MET A 285 -19.95 13.49 10.70
N MET A 286 -19.11 13.40 11.74
CA MET A 286 -18.97 12.14 12.46
C MET A 286 -19.69 12.33 13.79
N THR A 287 -21.02 12.23 13.76
CA THR A 287 -21.73 11.82 14.97
C THR A 287 -21.33 10.37 15.19
N TRP A 288 -20.28 10.15 15.99
CA TRP A 288 -20.10 8.89 16.68
C TRP A 288 -21.39 8.65 17.47
N GLN A 289 -22.25 7.78 16.95
CA GLN A 289 -23.23 7.10 17.76
C GLN A 289 -22.66 5.71 17.98
N PRO A 290 -22.41 5.29 19.23
CA PRO A 290 -21.98 3.93 19.52
C PRO A 290 -23.12 2.99 19.13
N ARG A 291 -23.11 2.51 17.89
CA ARG A 291 -24.02 1.45 17.47
C ARG A 291 -23.34 0.14 17.83
N ARG A 292 -23.79 -0.39 18.98
CA ARG A 292 -23.40 -1.59 19.72
C ARG A 292 -22.42 -1.30 20.84
N ASN A 293 -22.85 -1.65 22.06
CA ASN A 293 -21.99 -1.84 23.21
C ASN A 293 -20.86 -2.77 22.77
N HIS A 294 -19.65 -2.21 22.58
CA HIS A 294 -18.48 -3.02 22.28
C HIS A 294 -18.35 -4.10 23.35
N VAL A 295 -18.14 -5.33 22.90
CA VAL A 295 -17.92 -6.50 23.74
C VAL A 295 -16.88 -6.14 24.80
N THR A 296 -17.30 -6.20 26.06
CA THR A 296 -16.42 -6.10 27.24
C THR A 296 -15.20 -6.98 27.01
N PHE A 297 -13.99 -6.46 27.27
CA PHE A 297 -12.72 -7.20 27.29
C PHE A 297 -12.93 -8.68 27.65
N ARG A 298 -13.01 -9.55 26.65
CA ARG A 298 -13.06 -11.01 26.86
C ARG A 298 -11.62 -11.50 26.81
N ASN A 299 -10.96 -11.50 27.96
CA ASN A 299 -9.77 -12.32 28.15
C ASN A 299 -10.23 -13.78 28.11
N GLY A 300 -10.07 -14.45 26.96
CA GLY A 300 -10.55 -15.81 26.80
C GLY A 300 -10.39 -16.41 25.40
N PRO A 301 -10.76 -17.70 25.24
CA PRO A 301 -10.86 -18.36 23.95
C PRO A 301 -11.62 -17.57 22.90
N LEU A 302 -11.25 -17.72 21.62
CA LEU A 302 -12.14 -17.32 20.53
C LEU A 302 -13.49 -18.07 20.65
N PRO A 303 -14.63 -17.41 20.41
CA PRO A 303 -15.96 -18.01 20.52
C PRO A 303 -16.27 -18.86 19.28
N LEU A 304 -15.60 -20.01 19.12
CA LEU A 304 -15.75 -20.85 17.93
C LEU A 304 -17.05 -21.67 17.96
N LYS A 305 -17.73 -21.77 16.82
CA LYS A 305 -18.87 -22.66 16.57
C LYS A 305 -18.52 -23.66 15.49
N MET A 306 -18.67 -24.94 15.79
CA MET A 306 -18.34 -26.04 14.88
C MET A 306 -19.26 -27.24 15.12
N SER A 307 -19.21 -28.24 14.23
CA SER A 307 -19.93 -29.50 14.41
C SER A 307 -19.47 -30.23 15.69
N SER A 308 -20.29 -31.11 16.25
CA SER A 308 -19.93 -31.89 17.44
C SER A 308 -18.66 -32.74 17.23
N GLN A 309 -18.44 -33.23 16.01
CA GLN A 309 -17.24 -33.98 15.64
C GLN A 309 -16.01 -33.08 15.67
N ASN A 310 -16.08 -31.90 15.05
CA ASN A 310 -14.97 -30.96 15.02
C ASN A 310 -14.68 -30.39 16.41
N LEU A 311 -15.71 -30.20 17.23
CA LEU A 311 -15.57 -29.77 18.62
C LEU A 311 -14.81 -30.81 19.43
N ALA A 312 -15.12 -32.11 19.27
CA ALA A 312 -14.41 -33.17 19.95
C ALA A 312 -12.91 -33.22 19.54
N ILE A 313 -12.61 -33.01 18.25
CA ILE A 313 -11.22 -32.90 17.77
C ILE A 313 -10.53 -31.71 18.43
N TYR A 314 -11.14 -30.53 18.38
CA TYR A 314 -10.60 -29.30 18.93
C TYR A 314 -10.35 -29.39 20.45
N GLU A 315 -11.30 -29.95 21.21
CA GLU A 315 -11.16 -30.14 22.65
C GLU A 315 -10.08 -31.16 23.00
N SER A 316 -9.87 -32.19 22.16
CA SER A 316 -8.84 -33.21 22.40
C SER A 316 -7.43 -32.64 22.30
N VAL A 317 -7.18 -31.73 21.34
CA VAL A 317 -5.86 -31.11 21.16
C VAL A 317 -5.61 -29.94 22.12
N ARG A 318 -6.63 -29.13 22.42
CA ARG A 318 -6.50 -27.95 23.29
C ARG A 318 -6.43 -28.30 24.78
N ARG A 319 -6.80 -29.52 25.17
CA ARG A 319 -6.88 -30.00 26.57
C ARG A 319 -7.76 -29.12 27.48
N ARG A 320 -8.70 -28.35 26.91
CA ARG A 320 -9.67 -27.48 27.62
C ARG A 320 -11.00 -27.45 26.87
N LYS A 321 -12.11 -27.54 27.62
CA LYS A 321 -13.47 -27.47 27.07
C LYS A 321 -13.81 -26.06 26.57
N LEU A 322 -14.54 -25.98 25.46
CA LEU A 322 -15.01 -24.70 24.92
C LEU A 322 -16.34 -24.32 25.59
N LEU A 323 -16.43 -23.10 26.13
CA LEU A 323 -17.70 -22.53 26.59
C LEU A 323 -18.45 -21.95 25.38
N GLN A 324 -19.56 -22.56 25.00
CA GLN A 324 -20.46 -22.01 23.97
C GLN A 324 -21.25 -20.83 24.55
N THR A 325 -21.26 -19.68 23.86
CA THR A 325 -22.04 -18.49 24.25
C THR A 325 -22.87 -18.02 23.06
N SER A 326 -24.11 -17.57 23.28
CA SER A 326 -25.17 -17.60 22.25
C SER A 326 -25.12 -16.55 21.14
N ASP A 327 -24.38 -15.44 21.27
CA ASP A 327 -24.72 -14.25 20.45
C ASP A 327 -23.66 -13.79 19.44
N ASP A 328 -22.38 -14.18 19.56
CA ASP A 328 -21.28 -13.75 18.67
C ASP A 328 -20.27 -14.89 18.38
N GLU A 329 -20.73 -15.98 17.76
CA GLU A 329 -19.88 -17.15 17.47
C GLU A 329 -19.21 -17.11 16.08
N VAL A 330 -17.94 -17.51 16.01
CA VAL A 330 -17.17 -17.65 14.77
C VAL A 330 -17.37 -19.05 14.19
N LEU A 331 -18.01 -19.13 13.03
CA LEU A 331 -18.25 -20.40 12.36
C LEU A 331 -16.94 -21.02 11.87
N VAL A 332 -16.70 -22.28 12.21
CA VAL A 332 -15.62 -23.13 11.70
C VAL A 332 -16.25 -24.26 10.90
N SER A 333 -15.93 -24.29 9.60
CA SER A 333 -16.48 -25.27 8.65
C SER A 333 -15.88 -26.66 8.86
N ASP A 334 -14.56 -26.70 9.06
CA ASP A 334 -13.82 -27.95 9.24
C ASP A 334 -12.52 -27.71 10.01
N ILE A 335 -11.92 -28.78 10.56
CA ILE A 335 -10.68 -28.74 11.34
C ILE A 335 -9.71 -29.84 10.93
N VAL A 336 -8.43 -29.48 10.80
CA VAL A 336 -7.32 -30.42 10.72
C VAL A 336 -6.25 -30.08 11.75
N VAL A 337 -5.53 -31.10 12.22
CA VAL A 337 -4.49 -30.99 13.24
C VAL A 337 -3.13 -31.28 12.62
N VAL A 338 -2.15 -30.43 12.92
CA VAL A 338 -0.74 -30.61 12.60
C VAL A 338 0.01 -31.01 13.87
N SER A 339 0.67 -32.17 13.87
CA SER A 339 1.50 -32.63 14.97
C SER A 339 2.74 -33.36 14.47
N GLN A 340 3.92 -32.91 14.89
CA GLN A 340 5.21 -33.48 14.45
C GLN A 340 5.39 -34.94 14.92
N ASP A 341 4.69 -35.35 15.99
CA ASP A 341 4.71 -36.72 16.52
C ASP A 341 3.82 -37.71 15.76
N GLY A 342 3.08 -37.23 14.74
CA GLY A 342 2.19 -38.05 13.92
C GLY A 342 0.82 -38.34 14.55
N SER A 343 0.48 -37.74 15.69
CA SER A 343 -0.85 -37.88 16.32
C SER A 343 -1.95 -37.04 15.65
N GLY A 344 -1.57 -36.09 14.79
CA GLY A 344 -2.48 -35.23 14.02
C GLY A 344 -2.82 -35.79 12.63
N ASN A 345 -3.54 -35.00 11.84
CA ASN A 345 -3.81 -35.30 10.43
C ASN A 345 -2.58 -35.16 9.54
N PHE A 346 -1.70 -34.21 9.88
CA PHE A 346 -0.47 -33.90 9.15
C PHE A 346 0.71 -33.74 10.10
N THR A 347 1.92 -33.97 9.62
CA THR A 347 3.16 -33.71 10.37
C THR A 347 3.78 -32.36 10.03
N THR A 348 3.41 -31.77 8.89
CA THR A 348 3.87 -30.46 8.41
C THR A 348 2.72 -29.48 8.27
N ILE A 349 3.00 -28.19 8.45
CA ILE A 349 2.03 -27.12 8.26
C ILE A 349 1.68 -26.97 6.78
N SER A 350 2.69 -27.12 5.92
CA SER A 350 2.55 -26.99 4.47
C SER A 350 1.55 -28.01 3.89
N ASP A 351 1.58 -29.26 4.37
CA ASP A 351 0.62 -30.29 3.91
C ASP A 351 -0.81 -29.98 4.33
N ALA A 352 -1.01 -29.48 5.56
CA ALA A 352 -2.33 -29.07 6.03
C ALA A 352 -2.88 -27.88 5.22
N VAL A 353 -2.04 -26.90 4.89
CA VAL A 353 -2.41 -25.78 4.01
C VAL A 353 -2.77 -26.29 2.61
N ASN A 354 -2.02 -27.24 2.07
CA ASN A 354 -2.30 -27.83 0.76
C ASN A 354 -3.65 -28.56 0.74
N ALA A 355 -3.99 -29.29 1.81
CA ALA A 355 -5.25 -30.00 1.97
C ALA A 355 -6.47 -29.09 2.19
N ALA A 356 -6.27 -27.86 2.70
CA ALA A 356 -7.37 -26.93 2.95
C ALA A 356 -8.19 -26.62 1.68
N PRO A 357 -9.51 -26.38 1.79
CA PRO A 357 -10.36 -26.02 0.66
C PRO A 357 -9.86 -24.79 -0.10
N ILE A 358 -10.14 -24.78 -1.39
CA ILE A 358 -9.80 -23.66 -2.27
C ILE A 358 -11.04 -22.76 -2.44
N ASN A 359 -10.83 -21.45 -2.38
CA ASN A 359 -11.80 -20.38 -2.55
C ASN A 359 -13.01 -20.49 -1.62
N ASN A 360 -12.76 -20.82 -0.36
CA ASN A 360 -13.78 -20.82 0.69
C ASN A 360 -14.44 -19.43 0.79
N ASN A 361 -15.71 -19.41 1.18
CA ASN A 361 -16.48 -18.17 1.38
C ASN A 361 -16.52 -17.85 2.88
N GLY A 362 -16.45 -16.57 3.25
CA GLY A 362 -16.58 -16.16 4.65
C GLY A 362 -17.92 -16.58 5.26
N SER A 363 -18.97 -16.72 4.44
CA SER A 363 -20.28 -17.18 4.89
C SER A 363 -20.34 -18.67 5.26
N THR A 364 -19.42 -19.49 4.75
CA THR A 364 -19.35 -20.93 5.07
C THR A 364 -18.50 -21.21 6.31
N GLY A 365 -17.85 -20.20 6.87
CA GLY A 365 -17.00 -20.30 8.05
C GLY A 365 -15.55 -20.62 7.73
N TYR A 366 -14.71 -20.59 8.76
CA TYR A 366 -13.27 -20.81 8.66
C TYR A 366 -12.90 -22.27 8.49
N PHE A 367 -11.93 -22.56 7.63
CA PHE A 367 -11.20 -23.83 7.70
C PHE A 367 -10.07 -23.70 8.73
N LEU A 368 -10.14 -24.47 9.81
CA LEU A 368 -9.21 -24.37 10.93
C LEU A 368 -8.05 -25.37 10.80
N ILE A 369 -6.84 -24.85 10.80
CA ILE A 369 -5.61 -25.63 11.01
C ILE A 369 -5.16 -25.42 12.45
N TYR A 370 -5.26 -26.45 13.28
CA TYR A 370 -4.67 -26.45 14.61
C TYR A 370 -3.24 -26.96 14.55
N VAL A 371 -2.27 -26.18 15.03
CA VAL A 371 -0.86 -26.54 15.03
C VAL A 371 -0.42 -26.75 16.48
N THR A 372 -0.06 -27.98 16.82
CA THR A 372 0.36 -28.32 18.19
C THR A 372 1.71 -27.68 18.56
N ALA A 373 2.09 -27.77 19.83
CA ALA A 373 3.36 -27.29 20.33
C ALA A 373 4.52 -28.04 19.64
N GLY A 374 5.53 -27.28 19.21
CA GLY A 374 6.64 -27.80 18.41
C GLY A 374 7.40 -26.68 17.71
N ILE A 375 8.57 -27.04 17.17
CA ILE A 375 9.39 -26.16 16.33
C ILE A 375 9.30 -26.70 14.91
N TYR A 376 8.57 -25.97 14.07
CA TYR A 376 8.31 -26.29 12.68
C TYR A 376 9.29 -25.50 11.80
N GLU A 377 10.37 -26.15 11.37
CA GLU A 377 11.33 -25.57 10.43
C GLU A 377 10.79 -25.67 9.00
N GLU A 378 9.92 -24.74 8.63
CA GLU A 378 9.19 -24.71 7.37
C GLU A 378 9.08 -23.29 6.81
N TYR A 379 9.10 -23.17 5.48
CA TYR A 379 8.74 -21.94 4.76
C TYR A 379 7.29 -22.03 4.29
N VAL A 380 6.37 -21.44 5.05
CA VAL A 380 4.93 -21.60 4.84
C VAL A 380 4.39 -20.48 3.95
N SER A 381 3.60 -20.83 2.93
CA SER A 381 2.96 -19.88 2.03
C SER A 381 1.45 -20.14 1.91
N ILE A 382 0.65 -19.18 2.34
CA ILE A 382 -0.81 -19.22 2.24
C ILE A 382 -1.23 -18.46 0.97
N ALA A 383 -1.44 -19.20 -0.11
CA ALA A 383 -1.76 -18.67 -1.43
C ALA A 383 -3.14 -17.98 -1.50
N LYS A 384 -3.33 -17.07 -2.47
CA LYS A 384 -4.53 -16.21 -2.59
C LYS A 384 -5.86 -16.98 -2.68
N SER A 385 -5.78 -18.24 -3.08
CA SER A 385 -6.90 -19.14 -3.24
C SER A 385 -7.33 -19.80 -1.91
N LYS A 386 -6.53 -19.74 -0.84
CA LYS A 386 -6.81 -20.34 0.48
C LYS A 386 -7.55 -19.38 1.42
N LYS A 387 -8.61 -18.75 0.92
CA LYS A 387 -9.39 -17.71 1.64
C LYS A 387 -10.02 -18.25 2.93
N TYR A 388 -10.20 -17.39 3.93
CA TYR A 388 -10.85 -17.71 5.21
C TYR A 388 -10.27 -18.96 5.89
N LEU A 389 -8.94 -19.04 5.93
CA LEU A 389 -8.19 -20.03 6.69
C LEU A 389 -7.86 -19.46 8.07
N MET A 390 -8.13 -20.23 9.12
CA MET A 390 -7.75 -19.90 10.49
C MET A 390 -6.65 -20.86 10.95
N MET A 391 -5.58 -20.33 11.54
CA MET A 391 -4.48 -21.12 12.09
C MET A 391 -4.33 -20.82 13.58
N ILE A 392 -4.45 -21.84 14.42
CA ILE A 392 -4.34 -21.69 15.88
C ILE A 392 -3.20 -22.57 16.39
N GLY A 393 -2.28 -21.96 17.13
CA GLY A 393 -1.21 -22.66 17.86
C GLY A 393 -1.54 -22.88 19.34
N ASP A 394 -0.66 -23.61 20.03
CA ASP A 394 -0.74 -23.86 21.47
C ASP A 394 -0.30 -22.65 22.33
N GLY A 395 0.32 -21.63 21.72
CA GLY A 395 0.78 -20.42 22.42
C GLY A 395 2.04 -19.81 21.83
N ILE A 396 2.27 -18.52 22.10
CA ILE A 396 3.58 -17.87 21.92
C ILE A 396 4.63 -18.72 22.66
N ASN A 397 5.77 -18.95 22.01
CA ASN A 397 6.87 -19.81 22.47
C ASN A 397 6.53 -21.32 22.64
N GLN A 398 5.32 -21.76 22.29
CA GLN A 398 4.94 -23.18 22.29
C GLN A 398 4.87 -23.74 20.87
N THR A 399 4.20 -23.02 19.96
CA THR A 399 4.15 -23.35 18.54
C THR A 399 4.98 -22.33 17.77
N ILE A 400 6.14 -22.77 17.25
CA ILE A 400 7.13 -21.90 16.60
C ILE A 400 7.30 -22.35 15.14
N ILE A 401 7.06 -21.44 14.19
CA ILE A 401 7.38 -21.62 12.77
C ILE A 401 8.68 -20.85 12.51
N THR A 402 9.74 -21.54 12.06
CA THR A 402 11.08 -20.95 11.95
C THR A 402 11.72 -21.16 10.59
N GLY A 403 12.47 -20.16 10.15
CA GLY A 403 13.29 -20.16 8.94
C GLY A 403 14.52 -19.27 9.10
N ASN A 404 15.33 -19.15 8.06
CA ASN A 404 16.58 -18.37 8.08
C ASN A 404 16.99 -17.77 6.72
N ARG A 405 16.06 -17.67 5.75
CA ARG A 405 16.35 -17.00 4.46
C ARG A 405 16.66 -15.53 4.70
N SER A 406 17.62 -15.02 3.94
CA SER A 406 18.09 -13.63 4.04
C SER A 406 18.55 -13.09 2.70
N VAL A 407 18.63 -11.77 2.58
CA VAL A 407 19.20 -11.12 1.40
C VAL A 407 20.69 -11.42 1.26
N ALA A 408 21.44 -11.47 2.36
CA ALA A 408 22.87 -11.81 2.33
C ALA A 408 23.14 -13.21 1.76
N ASP A 409 22.16 -14.13 1.86
CA ASP A 409 22.25 -15.49 1.33
C ASP A 409 21.58 -15.66 -0.05
N GLY A 410 21.31 -14.55 -0.74
CA GLY A 410 20.85 -14.55 -2.14
C GLY A 410 19.33 -14.52 -2.34
N SER A 411 18.54 -14.42 -1.26
CA SER A 411 17.10 -14.18 -1.36
C SER A 411 16.81 -12.71 -1.72
N THR A 412 15.60 -12.43 -2.20
CA THR A 412 15.05 -11.07 -2.17
C THR A 412 14.45 -10.81 -0.78
N THR A 413 14.30 -9.55 -0.38
CA THR A 413 13.57 -9.24 0.87
C THR A 413 12.17 -9.87 0.86
N PHE A 414 11.46 -9.79 -0.28
CA PHE A 414 10.12 -10.34 -0.45
C PHE A 414 10.07 -11.88 -0.26
N ASN A 415 11.06 -12.61 -0.78
CA ASN A 415 11.11 -14.08 -0.71
C ASN A 415 11.84 -14.61 0.55
N SER A 416 12.45 -13.72 1.34
CA SER A 416 13.13 -14.10 2.59
C SER A 416 12.18 -14.51 3.73
N SER A 417 10.86 -14.31 3.54
CA SER A 417 9.83 -14.57 4.55
C SER A 417 9.77 -16.03 4.98
N THR A 418 9.87 -16.31 6.28
CA THR A 418 9.53 -17.63 6.87
C THR A 418 8.06 -17.98 6.64
N PHE A 419 7.17 -17.01 6.85
CA PHE A 419 5.73 -17.17 6.62
C PHE A 419 5.22 -16.08 5.69
N ALA A 420 4.53 -16.48 4.63
CA ALA A 420 3.92 -15.58 3.65
C ALA A 420 2.42 -15.81 3.57
N VAL A 421 1.62 -14.75 3.61
CA VAL A 421 0.17 -14.84 3.44
C VAL A 421 -0.36 -13.80 2.47
N VAL A 422 -1.18 -14.26 1.52
CA VAL A 422 -1.91 -13.42 0.55
C VAL A 422 -3.40 -13.78 0.48
N ALA A 423 -3.86 -14.73 1.30
CA ALA A 423 -5.25 -15.16 1.34
C ALA A 423 -6.14 -14.22 2.15
N THR A 424 -7.18 -13.68 1.51
CA THR A 424 -8.18 -12.82 2.16
C THR A 424 -8.79 -13.50 3.39
N GLY A 425 -8.96 -12.72 4.47
CA GLY A 425 -9.63 -13.16 5.68
C GLY A 425 -8.82 -14.11 6.55
N PHE A 426 -7.51 -14.28 6.31
CA PHE A 426 -6.66 -15.16 7.10
C PHE A 426 -6.60 -14.72 8.57
N VAL A 427 -6.68 -15.68 9.50
CA VAL A 427 -6.53 -15.45 10.94
C VAL A 427 -5.45 -16.35 11.50
N ALA A 428 -4.50 -15.79 12.23
CA ALA A 428 -3.53 -16.55 13.03
C ALA A 428 -3.64 -16.20 14.51
N VAL A 429 -3.55 -17.22 15.37
CA VAL A 429 -3.67 -17.07 16.83
C VAL A 429 -2.62 -17.92 17.53
N ASN A 430 -1.97 -17.38 18.58
CA ASN A 430 -1.14 -18.17 19.49
C ASN A 430 0.05 -18.88 18.82
N ILE A 431 0.73 -18.20 17.90
CA ILE A 431 1.87 -18.75 17.13
C ILE A 431 3.04 -17.77 17.16
N THR A 432 4.26 -18.29 17.29
CA THR A 432 5.49 -17.56 17.02
C THR A 432 5.96 -17.82 15.59
N ILE A 433 6.27 -16.77 14.84
CA ILE A 433 6.88 -16.82 13.51
C ILE A 433 8.26 -16.16 13.59
N ARG A 434 9.30 -16.91 13.26
CA ARG A 434 10.69 -16.50 13.49
C ARG A 434 11.54 -16.59 12.22
N ASN A 435 12.42 -15.62 12.03
CA ASN A 435 13.55 -15.72 11.12
C ASN A 435 14.87 -15.61 11.90
N THR A 436 15.69 -16.65 11.83
CA THR A 436 16.91 -16.84 12.62
C THR A 436 18.20 -16.43 11.92
N ALA A 437 18.12 -15.79 10.73
CA ALA A 437 19.30 -15.40 9.96
C ALA A 437 20.30 -14.53 10.76
N GLY A 438 19.80 -13.66 11.64
CA GLY A 438 20.62 -12.80 12.50
C GLY A 438 20.92 -11.43 11.89
N ALA A 439 21.35 -10.47 12.72
CA ALA A 439 21.61 -9.09 12.29
C ALA A 439 22.64 -8.97 11.16
N VAL A 440 23.65 -9.86 11.14
CA VAL A 440 24.73 -9.86 10.13
C VAL A 440 24.25 -10.26 8.72
N LYS A 441 23.03 -10.79 8.59
CA LYS A 441 22.45 -11.25 7.33
C LYS A 441 21.57 -10.21 6.64
N ASN A 442 21.53 -8.98 7.16
CA ASN A 442 20.69 -7.89 6.68
C ASN A 442 19.20 -8.29 6.67
N GLN A 443 18.45 -7.94 5.62
CA GLN A 443 17.00 -8.18 5.54
C GLN A 443 16.68 -9.68 5.61
N ALA A 444 15.84 -10.06 6.58
CA ALA A 444 15.42 -11.44 6.80
C ALA A 444 14.02 -11.48 7.44
N VAL A 445 13.00 -11.62 6.60
CA VAL A 445 11.60 -11.45 7.00
C VAL A 445 11.10 -12.67 7.78
N ALA A 446 10.42 -12.45 8.91
CA ALA A 446 9.69 -13.50 9.62
C ALA A 446 8.29 -13.67 9.01
N LEU A 447 7.51 -12.59 8.98
CA LEU A 447 6.17 -12.56 8.37
C LEU A 447 6.12 -11.59 7.20
N ARG A 448 5.66 -12.06 6.04
CA ARG A 448 5.15 -11.20 4.96
C ARG A 448 3.63 -11.34 4.84
N ASN A 449 2.93 -10.25 5.08
CA ASN A 449 1.47 -10.19 4.97
C ASN A 449 1.06 -9.26 3.82
N GLY A 450 0.41 -9.84 2.81
CA GLY A 450 -0.26 -9.14 1.72
C GLY A 450 -1.70 -9.61 1.54
N ALA A 451 -2.35 -10.02 2.62
CA ALA A 451 -3.74 -10.48 2.65
C ALA A 451 -4.67 -9.38 3.18
N ASP A 452 -5.75 -9.12 2.44
CA ASP A 452 -6.80 -8.22 2.91
C ASP A 452 -7.63 -8.86 4.02
N LEU A 453 -8.09 -8.04 4.96
CA LEU A 453 -8.90 -8.46 6.10
C LEU A 453 -8.20 -9.53 6.95
N SER A 454 -6.88 -9.47 7.04
CA SER A 454 -6.08 -10.43 7.81
C SER A 454 -5.91 -10.01 9.27
N THR A 455 -5.96 -10.99 10.18
CA THR A 455 -5.85 -10.75 11.62
C THR A 455 -4.82 -11.67 12.28
N PHE A 456 -3.98 -11.09 13.13
CA PHE A 456 -3.05 -11.81 13.99
C PHE A 456 -3.37 -11.46 15.44
N TYR A 457 -3.60 -12.46 16.28
CA TYR A 457 -3.99 -12.27 17.68
C TYR A 457 -3.13 -13.12 18.61
N SER A 458 -2.47 -12.49 19.59
CA SER A 458 -1.58 -13.23 20.50
C SER A 458 -0.51 -14.01 19.72
N CYS A 459 0.13 -13.36 18.75
CA CYS A 459 1.22 -13.92 17.95
C CYS A 459 2.55 -13.25 18.32
N SER A 460 3.66 -13.92 18.05
CA SER A 460 4.99 -13.31 18.13
C SER A 460 5.70 -13.33 16.79
N PHE A 461 6.36 -12.22 16.44
CA PHE A 461 7.16 -12.07 15.23
C PHE A 461 8.58 -11.71 15.62
N GLU A 462 9.52 -12.57 15.24
CA GLU A 462 10.88 -12.51 15.77
C GLU A 462 11.92 -12.57 14.65
N ALA A 463 12.64 -11.47 14.43
CA ALA A 463 13.86 -11.48 13.62
C ALA A 463 14.78 -10.32 14.06
N TYR A 464 15.57 -9.79 13.11
CA TYR A 464 16.39 -8.60 13.29
C TYR A 464 15.92 -7.50 12.33
N GLN A 465 16.57 -7.38 11.17
CA GLN A 465 16.18 -6.40 10.16
C GLN A 465 15.00 -6.93 9.34
N ASP A 466 14.01 -6.06 9.08
CA ASP A 466 12.84 -6.33 8.24
C ASP A 466 11.92 -7.47 8.79
N THR A 467 11.73 -7.57 10.10
CA THR A 467 10.99 -8.68 10.75
C THR A 467 9.58 -8.89 10.21
N LEU A 468 8.75 -7.83 10.18
CA LEU A 468 7.35 -7.89 9.79
C LEU A 468 7.12 -7.00 8.56
N TYR A 469 6.91 -7.66 7.43
CA TYR A 469 6.59 -7.01 6.17
C TYR A 469 5.07 -6.90 5.99
N ALA A 470 4.49 -5.81 6.50
CA ALA A 470 3.10 -5.42 6.28
C ALA A 470 2.94 -4.87 4.86
N HIS A 471 3.02 -5.77 3.88
CA HIS A 471 3.23 -5.46 2.48
C HIS A 471 2.11 -4.60 1.89
N SER A 472 0.86 -5.08 1.87
CA SER A 472 -0.27 -4.40 1.23
C SER A 472 -1.62 -4.78 1.86
N LEU A 473 -2.70 -4.07 1.48
CA LEU A 473 -4.10 -4.30 1.91
C LEU A 473 -4.34 -4.01 3.41
N ARG A 474 -5.51 -4.37 3.95
CA ARG A 474 -5.90 -4.07 5.35
C ARG A 474 -5.52 -5.20 6.29
N GLN A 475 -4.87 -4.86 7.41
CA GLN A 475 -4.29 -5.81 8.35
C GLN A 475 -4.49 -5.35 9.80
N PHE A 476 -4.82 -6.29 10.68
CA PHE A 476 -4.98 -6.04 12.11
C PHE A 476 -4.09 -6.96 12.95
N TYR A 477 -3.33 -6.38 13.87
CA TYR A 477 -2.46 -7.08 14.80
C TYR A 477 -2.88 -6.72 16.22
N ARG A 478 -3.27 -7.71 17.01
CA ARG A 478 -3.78 -7.52 18.38
C ARG A 478 -2.96 -8.33 19.36
N GLU A 479 -2.49 -7.68 20.42
CA GLU A 479 -1.78 -8.36 21.53
C GLU A 479 -0.59 -9.20 21.03
N CYS A 480 0.12 -8.70 20.03
CA CYS A 480 1.28 -9.37 19.45
C CYS A 480 2.59 -8.85 20.05
N ASP A 481 3.60 -9.72 20.11
CA ASP A 481 4.98 -9.34 20.45
C ASP A 481 5.81 -9.25 19.17
N ILE A 482 6.41 -8.08 18.89
CA ILE A 482 7.19 -7.85 17.67
C ILE A 482 8.61 -7.45 18.04
N TYR A 483 9.58 -8.27 17.66
CA TYR A 483 10.99 -8.05 17.96
C TYR A 483 11.78 -7.74 16.70
N GLY A 484 12.69 -6.76 16.76
CA GLY A 484 13.60 -6.50 15.64
C GLY A 484 14.52 -5.32 15.85
N THR A 485 15.22 -4.91 14.80
CA THR A 485 16.26 -3.88 14.85
C THR A 485 16.02 -2.75 13.84
N VAL A 486 16.55 -2.89 12.64
CA VAL A 486 16.39 -1.96 11.53
C VAL A 486 15.07 -2.26 10.83
N ASP A 487 14.22 -1.24 10.68
CA ASP A 487 13.00 -1.27 9.86
C ASP A 487 12.07 -2.46 10.14
N PHE A 488 11.96 -2.89 11.40
CA PHE A 488 11.39 -4.20 11.70
C PHE A 488 9.86 -4.28 11.54
N ILE A 489 9.17 -3.16 11.37
CA ILE A 489 7.80 -3.08 10.84
C ILE A 489 7.83 -2.20 9.58
N PHE A 490 7.68 -2.79 8.40
CA PHE A 490 7.80 -2.06 7.14
C PHE A 490 6.77 -2.51 6.11
N GLY A 491 6.65 -1.75 5.02
CA GLY A 491 5.67 -2.01 3.96
C GLY A 491 4.67 -0.89 3.75
N ASN A 492 3.62 -1.17 2.99
CA ASN A 492 2.63 -0.19 2.56
C ASN A 492 1.20 -0.73 2.66
N ALA A 493 0.92 -1.54 3.68
CA ALA A 493 -0.43 -1.91 4.09
C ALA A 493 -1.16 -0.75 4.76
N ALA A 494 -2.48 -0.85 4.89
CA ALA A 494 -3.22 -0.18 5.96
C ALA A 494 -3.19 -1.12 7.17
N ALA A 495 -2.29 -0.87 8.12
CA ALA A 495 -2.04 -1.76 9.24
C ALA A 495 -2.28 -1.06 10.58
N VAL A 496 -3.11 -1.66 11.44
CA VAL A 496 -3.26 -1.23 12.84
C VAL A 496 -2.69 -2.29 13.77
N PHE A 497 -1.80 -1.85 14.65
CA PHE A 497 -1.26 -2.62 15.76
C PHE A 497 -1.92 -2.09 17.03
N GLN A 498 -2.66 -2.95 17.73
CA GLN A 498 -3.42 -2.58 18.92
C GLN A 498 -3.05 -3.46 20.09
N ASN A 499 -2.70 -2.86 21.23
CA ASN A 499 -2.29 -3.58 22.44
C ASN A 499 -1.06 -4.50 22.22
N CYS A 500 -0.22 -4.22 21.24
CA CYS A 500 1.00 -4.98 20.96
C CYS A 500 2.17 -4.51 21.83
N ASN A 501 3.17 -5.38 21.98
CA ASN A 501 4.47 -5.01 22.53
C ASN A 501 5.51 -4.96 21.41
N LEU A 502 6.22 -3.83 21.30
CA LEU A 502 7.26 -3.61 20.30
C LEU A 502 8.62 -3.61 21.01
N TYR A 503 9.48 -4.53 20.62
CA TYR A 503 10.74 -4.82 21.29
C TYR A 503 11.95 -4.58 20.38
N PRO A 504 12.47 -3.33 20.30
CA PRO A 504 13.78 -3.07 19.71
C PRO A 504 14.87 -3.91 20.38
N ARG A 505 15.62 -4.65 19.58
CA ARG A 505 16.70 -5.54 19.99
C ARG A 505 18.07 -4.89 19.87
N LEU A 506 19.11 -5.55 20.37
CA LEU A 506 20.49 -5.16 20.14
C LEU A 506 20.88 -5.37 18.66
N PRO A 507 21.16 -4.29 17.88
CA PRO A 507 21.62 -4.42 16.50
C PRO A 507 23.14 -4.61 16.44
N MET A 508 23.71 -4.60 15.23
CA MET A 508 25.17 -4.50 15.08
C MET A 508 25.68 -3.15 15.60
N SER A 509 26.94 -3.07 16.02
CA SER A 509 27.54 -1.90 16.68
C SER A 509 27.46 -0.58 15.89
N TRP A 510 27.32 -0.64 14.57
CA TRP A 510 27.26 0.52 13.66
C TRP A 510 25.84 0.85 13.18
N GLN A 511 24.86 0.06 13.63
CA GLN A 511 23.46 0.22 13.27
C GLN A 511 22.70 0.96 14.37
N PHE A 512 21.50 1.39 14.00
CA PHE A 512 20.50 1.93 14.90
C PHE A 512 19.20 1.17 14.69
N ASN A 513 18.29 1.26 15.65
CA ASN A 513 16.96 0.69 15.51
C ASN A 513 15.99 1.71 14.90
N ALA A 514 15.18 1.26 13.95
CA ALA A 514 14.03 2.00 13.44
C ALA A 514 12.82 1.08 13.53
N ILE A 515 11.84 1.44 14.36
CA ILE A 515 10.67 0.58 14.57
C ILE A 515 9.85 0.46 13.29
N THR A 516 9.63 1.59 12.59
CA THR A 516 8.86 1.61 11.34
C THR A 516 9.62 2.15 10.14
N ALA A 517 9.37 1.56 8.97
CA ALA A 517 9.80 2.06 7.67
C ALA A 517 8.65 1.98 6.66
N GLN A 518 7.71 2.94 6.75
CA GLN A 518 6.48 2.88 5.97
C GLN A 518 6.72 3.35 4.52
N GLY A 519 6.26 2.55 3.56
CA GLY A 519 6.57 2.63 2.13
C GLY A 519 5.51 3.25 1.20
N ARG A 520 4.68 4.19 1.67
CA ARG A 520 3.65 4.83 0.84
C ARG A 520 4.27 5.73 -0.23
N THR A 521 3.95 5.45 -1.50
CA THR A 521 4.52 6.11 -2.67
C THR A 521 3.60 7.12 -3.33
N ASP A 522 2.30 7.06 -3.07
CA ASP A 522 1.30 7.97 -3.65
C ASP A 522 0.36 8.53 -2.56
N PRO A 523 0.04 9.84 -2.56
CA PRO A 523 -0.76 10.47 -1.52
C PRO A 523 -2.23 10.01 -1.53
N ASN A 524 -2.72 9.47 -2.64
CA ASN A 524 -4.07 8.94 -2.79
C ASN A 524 -4.20 7.50 -2.27
N GLN A 525 -3.10 6.84 -1.90
CA GLN A 525 -3.16 5.54 -1.23
C GLN A 525 -3.76 5.71 0.17
N ASN A 526 -4.71 4.85 0.52
CA ASN A 526 -5.32 4.78 1.85
C ASN A 526 -4.48 3.97 2.86
N THR A 527 -3.17 3.88 2.65
CA THR A 527 -2.24 3.01 3.40
C THR A 527 -1.46 3.75 4.49
N GLY A 528 -0.90 3.03 5.45
CA GLY A 528 -0.16 3.59 6.58
C GLY A 528 -0.09 2.65 7.77
N THR A 529 0.79 2.99 8.71
CA THR A 529 1.00 2.22 9.94
C THR A 529 0.44 3.00 11.13
N SER A 530 -0.49 2.39 11.86
CA SER A 530 -1.07 2.94 13.08
C SER A 530 -0.70 2.06 14.27
N ILE A 531 0.00 2.63 15.24
CA ILE A 531 0.41 1.98 16.48
C ILE A 531 -0.45 2.57 17.61
N GLN A 532 -1.46 1.82 18.05
CA GLN A 532 -2.46 2.25 19.03
C GLN A 532 -2.34 1.45 20.33
N ASN A 533 -2.24 2.14 21.47
CA ASN A 533 -2.22 1.49 22.79
C ASN A 533 -1.17 0.38 22.91
N CYS A 534 -0.01 0.56 22.27
CA CYS A 534 1.07 -0.41 22.31
C CYS A 534 2.08 -0.02 23.40
N THR A 535 2.92 -0.98 23.78
CA THR A 535 4.04 -0.77 24.68
C THR A 535 5.34 -0.90 23.90
N ILE A 536 6.22 0.10 23.98
CA ILE A 536 7.53 0.09 23.33
C ILE A 536 8.61 0.04 24.40
N ARG A 537 9.38 -1.05 24.44
CA ARG A 537 10.44 -1.30 25.43
C ARG A 537 11.62 -2.02 24.78
N ALA A 538 12.82 -1.83 25.32
CA ALA A 538 13.97 -2.61 24.88
C ALA A 538 13.71 -4.11 25.08
N ALA A 539 14.09 -4.94 24.11
CA ALA A 539 14.22 -6.37 24.33
C ALA A 539 15.35 -6.65 25.34
N ASP A 540 15.34 -7.83 25.96
CA ASP A 540 16.31 -8.18 27.01
C ASP A 540 17.78 -8.02 26.56
N ASP A 541 18.09 -8.34 25.30
CA ASP A 541 19.45 -8.20 24.75
C ASP A 541 19.91 -6.74 24.62
N LEU A 542 18.99 -5.82 24.35
CA LEU A 542 19.26 -4.38 24.31
C LEU A 542 19.27 -3.77 25.72
N ALA A 543 18.31 -4.17 26.57
CA ALA A 543 18.19 -3.66 27.93
C ALA A 543 19.40 -4.00 28.81
N SER A 544 20.01 -5.16 28.56
CA SER A 544 21.23 -5.63 29.24
C SER A 544 22.54 -5.17 28.58
N SER A 545 22.46 -4.46 27.45
CA SER A 545 23.67 -4.04 26.74
C SER A 545 24.35 -2.84 27.43
N ASN A 546 25.68 -2.81 27.38
CA ASN A 546 26.47 -1.64 27.81
C ASN A 546 26.64 -0.62 26.67
N THR A 547 25.96 -0.80 25.54
CA THR A 547 26.11 0.02 24.33
C THR A 547 24.95 1.00 24.19
N SER A 548 25.27 2.27 23.96
CA SER A 548 24.25 3.28 23.66
C SER A 548 23.77 3.13 22.22
N ILE A 549 22.70 2.38 22.01
CA ILE A 549 22.07 2.19 20.70
C ILE A 549 20.98 3.24 20.49
N GLN A 550 21.04 3.94 19.36
CA GLN A 550 19.98 4.86 18.95
C GLN A 550 18.74 4.08 18.50
N THR A 551 17.57 4.41 19.05
CA THR A 551 16.29 3.81 18.64
C THR A 551 15.30 4.91 18.25
N PHE A 552 14.77 4.83 17.03
CA PHE A 552 13.79 5.77 16.49
C PHE A 552 12.44 5.09 16.25
N LEU A 553 11.36 5.87 16.33
CA LEU A 553 10.00 5.46 15.99
C LEU A 553 9.90 5.05 14.51
N GLY A 554 10.68 5.67 13.63
CA GLY A 554 10.78 5.23 12.24
C GLY A 554 11.52 6.18 11.31
N ARG A 555 11.52 5.81 10.03
CA ARG A 555 12.11 6.58 8.92
C ARG A 555 11.37 6.41 7.59
N PRO A 556 11.36 7.44 6.73
CA PRO A 556 10.49 7.46 5.55
C PRO A 556 11.10 6.69 4.37
N TRP A 557 10.81 5.38 4.32
CA TRP A 557 11.27 4.52 3.21
C TRP A 557 10.82 5.04 1.83
N LYS A 558 9.61 5.62 1.73
CA LYS A 558 9.07 6.20 0.50
C LYS A 558 8.49 7.60 0.73
N LEU A 559 8.30 8.33 -0.37
CA LEU A 559 8.05 9.77 -0.40
C LEU A 559 6.87 10.24 0.47
N TYR A 560 5.81 9.46 0.56
CA TYR A 560 4.60 9.81 1.33
C TYR A 560 4.42 8.95 2.58
N SER A 561 5.53 8.44 3.13
CA SER A 561 5.55 7.62 4.36
C SER A 561 4.62 8.20 5.42
N ARG A 562 3.81 7.33 6.04
CA ARG A 562 2.74 7.70 6.95
C ARG A 562 2.66 6.73 8.11
N THR A 563 3.03 7.19 9.29
CA THR A 563 3.05 6.42 10.53
C THR A 563 2.48 7.27 11.67
N VAL A 564 1.63 6.68 12.50
CA VAL A 564 1.06 7.34 13.68
C VAL A 564 1.27 6.47 14.92
N TYR A 565 1.82 7.05 15.97
CA TYR A 565 1.85 6.46 17.31
C TYR A 565 0.85 7.17 18.20
N MET A 566 -0.13 6.44 18.74
CA MET A 566 -1.14 7.04 19.59
C MET A 566 -1.48 6.21 20.81
N GLN A 567 -1.75 6.88 21.92
CA GLN A 567 -2.15 6.29 23.20
C GLN A 567 -1.17 5.20 23.67
N SER A 568 0.08 5.25 23.24
CA SER A 568 1.07 4.18 23.45
C SER A 568 2.07 4.57 24.53
N TYR A 569 2.60 3.57 25.24
CA TYR A 569 3.70 3.75 26.18
C TYR A 569 5.04 3.66 25.46
N MET A 570 5.90 4.66 25.64
CA MET A 570 7.25 4.73 25.07
C MET A 570 8.28 4.80 26.20
N ASP A 571 9.10 3.77 26.31
CA ASP A 571 10.21 3.75 27.27
C ASP A 571 11.36 4.68 26.82
N SER A 572 12.34 4.86 27.69
CA SER A 572 13.42 5.84 27.61
C SER A 572 14.44 5.58 26.48
N LEU A 573 14.40 4.40 25.86
CA LEU A 573 15.25 4.07 24.71
C LEU A 573 14.94 4.91 23.46
N ILE A 574 13.74 5.50 23.36
CA ILE A 574 13.37 6.30 22.21
C ILE A 574 14.18 7.58 22.20
N ASN A 575 14.94 7.78 21.12
CA ASN A 575 15.74 8.99 20.93
C ASN A 575 14.82 10.23 20.99
N PRO A 576 15.21 11.32 21.69
CA PRO A 576 14.41 12.54 21.78
C PRO A 576 13.98 13.15 20.43
N ALA A 577 14.78 12.97 19.37
CA ALA A 577 14.44 13.36 18.00
C ALA A 577 13.20 12.60 17.45
N GLY A 578 12.93 11.41 17.98
CA GLY A 578 11.79 10.54 17.65
C GLY A 578 11.94 9.82 16.32
N TRP A 579 12.26 10.54 15.25
CA TRP A 579 12.28 10.05 13.87
C TRP A 579 13.66 10.25 13.25
N SER A 580 14.06 9.37 12.33
CA SER A 580 15.34 9.48 11.59
C SER A 580 15.11 9.70 10.09
N ILE A 581 15.98 10.49 9.45
CA ILE A 581 15.91 10.72 8.00
C ILE A 581 16.17 9.41 7.24
N TRP A 582 15.65 9.30 6.03
CA TRP A 582 16.05 8.22 5.11
C TRP A 582 17.36 8.55 4.41
N SER A 583 17.40 9.68 3.69
CA SER A 583 18.59 10.21 3.02
C SER A 583 18.39 11.69 2.69
N GLY A 584 19.35 12.55 3.03
CA GLY A 584 19.27 13.99 2.76
C GLY A 584 17.97 14.62 3.25
N ASP A 585 17.29 15.35 2.36
CA ASP A 585 15.99 15.99 2.58
C ASP A 585 14.80 15.18 2.02
N PHE A 586 15.02 13.92 1.61
CA PHE A 586 13.98 13.07 1.06
C PHE A 586 12.81 12.89 2.04
N ALA A 587 11.60 13.09 1.54
CA ALA A 587 10.32 12.89 2.23
C ALA A 587 10.05 13.79 3.45
N LEU A 588 10.95 14.70 3.84
CA LEU A 588 10.79 15.49 5.08
C LEU A 588 9.60 16.46 5.04
N ASN A 589 9.14 16.83 3.83
CA ASN A 589 8.00 17.73 3.61
C ASN A 589 6.72 17.02 3.16
N THR A 590 6.78 15.71 2.88
CA THR A 590 5.67 14.94 2.28
C THR A 590 5.25 13.75 3.13
N SER A 591 6.10 13.29 4.05
CA SER A 591 5.74 12.28 5.04
C SER A 591 4.77 12.82 6.08
N TYR A 592 4.01 11.91 6.69
CA TYR A 592 3.04 12.19 7.75
C TYR A 592 3.40 11.35 8.97
N TYR A 593 4.20 11.91 9.87
CA TYR A 593 4.59 11.29 11.13
C TYR A 593 4.00 12.04 12.30
N ALA A 594 3.18 11.36 13.07
CA ALA A 594 2.38 11.98 14.11
C ALA A 594 2.38 11.16 15.40
N GLU A 595 2.29 11.88 16.51
CA GLU A 595 2.20 11.33 17.86
C GLU A 595 0.97 11.92 18.55
N TYR A 596 0.16 11.09 19.22
CA TYR A 596 -1.04 11.55 19.93
C TYR A 596 -1.20 10.86 21.27
N ASN A 597 -1.18 11.66 22.35
CA ASN A 597 -1.45 11.19 23.72
C ASN A 597 -0.62 9.97 24.15
N ASN A 598 0.66 9.93 23.76
CA ASN A 598 1.60 8.88 24.19
C ASN A 598 2.12 9.17 25.60
N THR A 599 2.44 8.11 26.34
CA THR A 599 2.94 8.19 27.73
C THR A 599 4.32 7.54 27.86
N GLY A 600 4.96 7.70 29.01
CA GLY A 600 6.28 7.13 29.29
C GLY A 600 7.43 8.10 28.99
N PRO A 601 8.64 7.79 29.46
CA PRO A 601 9.79 8.70 29.37
C PRO A 601 10.23 9.03 27.94
N GLY A 602 9.98 8.14 26.97
CA GLY A 602 10.29 8.36 25.54
C GLY A 602 9.26 9.21 24.77
N SER A 603 8.11 9.54 25.39
CA SER A 603 7.01 10.22 24.69
C SER A 603 7.11 11.75 24.65
N ASN A 604 8.13 12.34 25.28
CA ASN A 604 8.31 13.79 25.28
C ASN A 604 8.65 14.30 23.87
N THR A 605 7.82 15.19 23.33
CA THR A 605 7.95 15.71 21.97
C THR A 605 8.76 17.01 21.84
N THR A 606 9.23 17.62 22.94
CA THR A 606 9.90 18.95 22.93
C THR A 606 11.15 18.98 22.03
N ASN A 607 11.87 17.86 21.91
CA ASN A 607 13.12 17.76 21.14
C ASN A 607 12.98 16.95 19.85
N ARG A 608 11.74 16.75 19.37
CA ARG A 608 11.51 16.04 18.10
C ARG A 608 12.15 16.80 16.93
N VAL A 609 12.44 16.07 15.86
CA VAL A 609 12.95 16.66 14.61
C VAL A 609 12.09 17.83 14.14
N THR A 610 12.73 18.83 13.53
CA THR A 610 12.09 20.07 13.07
C THR A 610 11.52 19.98 11.65
N TRP A 611 11.29 18.76 11.14
CA TRP A 611 10.63 18.57 9.84
C TRP A 611 9.16 18.99 9.93
N SER A 612 8.43 18.95 8.82
CA SER A 612 7.00 19.29 8.79
C SER A 612 6.13 18.21 9.46
N LEU A 613 6.36 17.95 10.75
CA LEU A 613 5.58 17.01 11.56
C LEU A 613 4.20 17.62 11.88
N PRO A 614 3.09 16.99 11.48
CA PRO A 614 1.76 17.47 11.82
C PRO A 614 1.50 17.37 13.34
N ALA A 615 1.08 18.47 13.95
CA ALA A 615 0.45 18.43 15.27
C ALA A 615 -1.00 17.98 15.10
N ILE A 616 -1.35 16.81 15.65
CA ILE A 616 -2.67 16.18 15.47
C ILE A 616 -3.52 16.28 16.74
N ASN A 617 -4.82 16.50 16.57
CA ASN A 617 -5.79 16.45 17.67
C ASN A 617 -6.59 15.13 17.66
N ALA A 618 -7.58 14.99 18.56
CA ALA A 618 -8.42 13.80 18.66
C ALA A 618 -9.17 13.47 17.36
N THR A 619 -9.66 14.48 16.63
CA THR A 619 -10.37 14.31 15.35
C THR A 619 -9.43 13.79 14.27
N ASP A 620 -8.19 14.28 14.24
CA ASP A 620 -7.17 13.82 13.30
C ASP A 620 -6.75 12.38 13.65
N ALA A 621 -6.46 12.11 14.92
CA ALA A 621 -6.08 10.79 15.44
C ALA A 621 -7.16 9.73 15.23
N ALA A 622 -8.44 10.11 15.34
CA ALA A 622 -9.57 9.22 15.08
C ALA A 622 -9.55 8.62 13.67
N ASN A 623 -8.94 9.29 12.66
CA ASN A 623 -8.82 8.72 11.32
C ASN A 623 -7.89 7.50 11.24
N PHE A 624 -7.06 7.27 12.26
CA PHE A 624 -6.09 6.18 12.33
C PHE A 624 -6.54 5.04 13.26
N THR A 625 -7.76 5.09 13.80
CA THR A 625 -8.32 4.02 14.64
C THR A 625 -8.87 2.88 13.79
N VAL A 626 -9.11 1.72 14.40
CA VAL A 626 -9.59 0.51 13.72
C VAL A 626 -10.86 0.76 12.89
N SER A 627 -11.86 1.44 13.46
CA SER A 627 -13.14 1.72 12.78
C SER A 627 -12.98 2.61 11.55
N ASN A 628 -12.11 3.62 11.59
CA ASN A 628 -12.01 4.61 10.51
C ASN A 628 -10.92 4.28 9.49
N PHE A 629 -9.83 3.67 9.93
CA PHE A 629 -8.67 3.40 9.09
C PHE A 629 -8.76 2.06 8.36
N LEU A 630 -9.34 1.05 9.02
CA LEU A 630 -9.49 -0.30 8.45
C LEU A 630 -10.93 -0.65 8.09
N MET A 631 -11.89 0.23 8.39
CA MET A 631 -13.31 -0.12 8.44
C MET A 631 -13.55 -1.39 9.28
N GLY A 632 -12.82 -1.54 10.39
CA GLY A 632 -12.73 -2.79 11.16
C GLY A 632 -14.07 -3.32 11.65
N ASP A 633 -15.05 -2.44 11.91
CA ASP A 633 -16.40 -2.84 12.34
C ASP A 633 -17.12 -3.75 11.33
N ASN A 634 -16.72 -3.71 10.05
CA ASN A 634 -17.34 -4.50 8.99
C ASN A 634 -16.80 -5.93 8.90
N TRP A 635 -15.60 -6.21 9.43
CA TRP A 635 -14.90 -7.47 9.15
C TRP A 635 -14.11 -8.06 10.30
N LEU A 636 -13.85 -7.33 11.39
CA LEU A 636 -13.23 -7.91 12.59
C LEU A 636 -14.21 -8.75 13.43
N PRO A 637 -15.51 -8.42 13.57
CA PRO A 637 -16.42 -9.24 14.36
C PRO A 637 -16.50 -10.71 13.92
N GLN A 638 -16.43 -10.99 12.61
CA GLN A 638 -16.41 -12.36 12.07
C GLN A 638 -15.17 -13.18 12.48
N THR A 639 -14.09 -12.54 12.93
CA THR A 639 -12.87 -13.22 13.38
C THR A 639 -12.96 -13.67 14.84
N GLY A 640 -13.88 -13.07 15.62
CA GLY A 640 -13.97 -13.24 17.07
C GLY A 640 -12.82 -12.59 17.86
N VAL A 641 -11.87 -11.94 17.20
CA VAL A 641 -10.74 -11.25 17.85
C VAL A 641 -11.24 -9.93 18.46
N PRO A 642 -10.92 -9.63 19.74
CA PRO A 642 -11.32 -8.40 20.36
C PRO A 642 -10.61 -7.19 19.75
N PHE A 643 -11.33 -6.08 19.60
CA PHE A 643 -10.76 -4.81 19.14
C PHE A 643 -11.48 -3.61 19.75
N THR A 644 -10.75 -2.51 19.90
CA THR A 644 -11.32 -1.20 20.20
C THR A 644 -11.43 -0.39 18.90
N GLY A 645 -12.64 0.02 18.54
CA GLY A 645 -12.91 0.72 17.27
C GLY A 645 -12.35 2.15 17.20
N GLY A 646 -12.46 2.89 18.31
CA GLY A 646 -12.09 4.31 18.43
C GLY A 646 -10.82 4.57 19.24
N LEU A 647 -10.67 5.82 19.69
CA LEU A 647 -9.68 6.21 20.71
C LEU A 647 -10.11 5.68 22.09
N LEU A 648 -9.14 5.37 22.95
CA LEU A 648 -9.32 4.94 24.35
C LEU A 648 -9.65 6.07 25.32
#